data_AF-A0A7C5NSA6-F1
#
_entry.id   AF-A0A7C5NSA6-F1
#
_cell.length_a   1.000
_cell.length_b   1.000
_cell.length_c   1.000
_cell.angle_alpha   90.00
_cell.angle_beta   90.00
_cell.angle_gamma   90.00
#
_symmetry.space_group_name_H-M   'P 1'
#
loop_
_entity.id
_entity.type
_entity.pdbx_description
1 polymer ?
#
loop_
_entity_poly.entity_id
_entity_poly.type
_entity_poly.pdbx_seq_one_letter_code
_entity_poly.pdbx_strand_id
1 'polypeptide(L)'
;MGKRVYTLLILLFIALPAGAKENWNVDIFIGWGSGYRPGQWTPITIAIQGKGFDKPFTATISVTTQQDDLNNMIIHTNRVISPSKRLIVPISAKFASFSPDCNVTITDEDGNLRWGKSYSIMSYGSNQGPSIKRRLDEEMIIAVAGKSLKQLTDFRRYGLSNVVNVEHDTNRNTKRRMFVHHKVNEQLPWDWTGYASLDAMVLNDVDLGSEITPGQAQAIATWVRSGGNLVIVVGSNQLPKDNPITKLLGVTLGPSLKVKLPSAAIDWLGLRGAGITETSCWTLAKEPQRGWEIKCPVDPGSSLCIQGRVGFGQIHLLLFNPANMYKGLDTQGRQFWASQLNDICDERKITCKKFPLSTDAYSSEDEDSVRTQALQCTNHVLGHLYAIPELRPLSIWWIIGLLAALAMILGPVDYLLLKWLDRQPWTWVTTAVVICLFTGGAYYAAHRIRGSAMQVRVVTITDGIAADGDSWTTCYAGVFAPSSDLYNIAGLDDNQWWSASNPTDQYRDQWDDDVTASRNISYNQNGKGNRPAPIPINIWSMQTMLGEYRSGSMPISATIELDNGFANPNSSSHRQISIQINNLVDTPIASGKVVFKDGWELPFESIEANGQLDLKGRLNPGRRLIELDTDDRHSDYEDDYYYEYAMDRTSHLDRDSALFAQGVSTRTRRIDKYLQNGSAMVMVEYEKAPLKFTVSHGRGGQYHVWIARLVITPDRSE
;
A
#
# COMPACT_ATOMS: atom_id res chain seq x y z
N MET A 1 -72.96 1.49 7.36
CA MET A 1 -72.92 2.05 5.99
C MET A 1 -72.26 3.42 6.05
N GLY A 2 -71.03 3.51 5.51
CA GLY A 2 -70.31 4.72 5.08
C GLY A 2 -70.20 5.95 6.00
N LYS A 3 -69.12 6.05 6.79
CA LYS A 3 -68.57 7.36 7.19
C LYS A 3 -67.17 7.51 6.58
N ARG A 4 -67.09 8.36 5.55
CA ARG A 4 -65.86 8.77 4.87
C ARG A 4 -65.08 9.70 5.79
N VAL A 5 -63.85 9.32 6.10
CA VAL A 5 -62.83 10.17 6.73
C VAL A 5 -62.17 10.97 5.60
N TYR A 6 -62.22 12.30 5.68
CA TYR A 6 -61.45 13.18 4.80
C TYR A 6 -60.02 13.25 5.33
N THR A 7 -59.08 12.66 4.58
CA THR A 7 -57.64 12.83 4.78
C THR A 7 -57.24 14.17 4.20
N LEU A 8 -56.83 15.10 5.07
CA LEU A 8 -56.30 16.41 4.72
C LEU A 8 -54.83 16.24 4.32
N LEU A 9 -54.55 16.28 3.01
CA LEU A 9 -53.21 16.22 2.43
C LEU A 9 -52.61 17.63 2.47
N ILE A 10 -51.75 17.89 3.45
CA ILE A 10 -50.92 19.11 3.50
C ILE A 10 -49.79 18.93 2.46
N LEU A 11 -50.00 19.48 1.27
CA LEU A 11 -48.96 19.70 0.26
C LEU A 11 -48.08 20.87 0.74
N LEU A 12 -47.02 20.55 1.48
CA LEU A 12 -45.96 21.50 1.80
C LEU A 12 -45.10 21.71 0.54
N PHE A 13 -45.49 22.66 -0.30
CA PHE A 13 -44.62 23.18 -1.35
C PHE A 13 -43.47 23.94 -0.68
N ILE A 14 -42.34 23.26 -0.44
CA ILE A 14 -41.07 23.95 -0.18
C ILE A 14 -40.67 24.58 -1.51
N ALA A 15 -40.91 25.89 -1.63
CA ALA A 15 -40.35 26.70 -2.68
C ALA A 15 -38.82 26.65 -2.51
N LEU A 16 -38.15 25.84 -3.34
CA LEU A 16 -36.70 25.94 -3.53
C LEU A 16 -36.42 27.39 -3.97
N PRO A 17 -35.64 28.18 -3.22
CA PRO A 17 -35.17 29.45 -3.75
C PRO A 17 -34.39 29.12 -5.02
N ALA A 18 -34.81 29.71 -6.14
CA ALA A 18 -34.04 29.71 -7.38
C ALA A 18 -32.75 30.51 -7.15
N GLY A 19 -31.78 29.89 -6.50
CA GLY A 19 -30.41 30.40 -6.43
C GLY A 19 -29.84 30.42 -7.83
N ALA A 20 -29.11 31.49 -8.15
CA ALA A 20 -28.32 31.56 -9.38
C ALA A 20 -27.56 30.24 -9.55
N LYS A 21 -27.75 29.58 -10.71
CA LYS A 21 -27.18 28.26 -10.97
C LYS A 21 -25.66 28.39 -10.95
N GLU A 22 -25.04 27.98 -9.84
CA GLU A 22 -23.59 28.02 -9.70
C GLU A 22 -22.98 27.16 -10.81
N ASN A 23 -22.10 27.78 -11.59
CA ASN A 23 -21.43 27.11 -12.69
C ASN A 23 -20.12 26.55 -12.16
N TRP A 24 -20.14 25.26 -11.83
CA TRP A 24 -18.98 24.52 -11.39
C TRP A 24 -18.24 23.95 -12.61
N ASN A 25 -16.93 24.21 -12.70
CA ASN A 25 -16.04 23.44 -13.56
C ASN A 25 -15.13 22.60 -12.67
N VAL A 26 -15.38 21.29 -12.63
CA VAL A 26 -14.65 20.33 -11.79
C VAL A 26 -14.11 19.23 -12.68
N ASP A 27 -12.79 19.21 -12.85
CA ASP A 27 -12.07 18.14 -13.54
C ASP A 27 -11.54 17.16 -12.50
N ILE A 28 -11.65 15.85 -12.77
CA ILE A 28 -11.14 14.80 -11.89
C ILE A 28 -10.24 13.88 -12.68
N PHE A 29 -9.05 13.64 -12.15
CA PHE A 29 -8.06 12.74 -12.69
C PHE A 29 -7.79 11.65 -11.67
N ILE A 30 -8.19 10.41 -11.97
CA ILE A 30 -8.00 9.26 -11.09
C ILE A 30 -6.83 8.41 -11.61
N GLY A 31 -5.92 8.08 -10.71
CA GLY A 31 -4.76 7.25 -10.97
C GLY A 31 -3.72 7.87 -11.90
N TRP A 32 -2.92 7.02 -12.50
CA TRP A 32 -1.90 7.39 -13.48
C TRP A 32 -2.42 7.06 -14.87
N GLY A 33 -2.90 8.09 -15.59
CA GLY A 33 -3.51 7.96 -16.91
C GLY A 33 -4.65 6.94 -16.98
N SER A 34 -5.55 7.04 -15.98
CA SER A 34 -6.67 6.15 -15.71
C SER A 34 -6.32 4.75 -15.21
N GLY A 35 -5.05 4.43 -14.96
CA GLY A 35 -4.62 3.19 -14.31
C GLY A 35 -4.56 3.27 -12.77
N TYR A 36 -5.03 2.23 -12.07
CA TYR A 36 -4.87 2.07 -10.62
C TYR A 36 -4.53 0.63 -10.23
N ARG A 37 -3.92 0.43 -9.05
CA ARG A 37 -3.66 -0.90 -8.48
C ARG A 37 -4.61 -1.16 -7.30
N PRO A 38 -5.41 -2.24 -7.33
CA PRO A 38 -6.29 -2.60 -6.23
C PRO A 38 -5.55 -2.70 -4.89
N GLY A 39 -6.20 -2.23 -3.83
CA GLY A 39 -5.64 -2.18 -2.48
C GLY A 39 -4.51 -1.15 -2.29
N GLN A 40 -3.81 -0.69 -3.33
CA GLN A 40 -2.73 0.28 -3.20
C GLN A 40 -3.25 1.73 -3.27
N TRP A 41 -2.54 2.65 -2.60
CA TRP A 41 -2.87 4.07 -2.66
C TRP A 41 -2.77 4.58 -4.10
N THR A 42 -3.85 5.22 -4.54
CA THR A 42 -4.03 5.75 -5.89
C THR A 42 -4.33 7.25 -5.82
N PRO A 43 -3.62 8.09 -6.58
CA PRO A 43 -3.82 9.53 -6.55
C PRO A 43 -5.13 9.91 -7.25
N ILE A 44 -5.85 10.86 -6.66
CA ILE A 44 -7.00 11.54 -7.25
C ILE A 44 -6.66 13.04 -7.24
N THR A 45 -6.71 13.66 -8.41
CA THR A 45 -6.50 15.11 -8.54
C THR A 45 -7.82 15.75 -8.93
N ILE A 46 -8.38 16.57 -8.04
CA ILE A 46 -9.61 17.31 -8.28
C ILE A 46 -9.24 18.76 -8.56
N ALA A 47 -9.50 19.24 -9.78
CA ALA A 47 -9.27 20.62 -10.16
C ALA A 47 -10.61 21.36 -10.18
N ILE A 48 -10.80 22.27 -9.23
CA ILE A 48 -12.04 22.99 -8.99
C ILE A 48 -11.90 24.43 -9.45
N GLN A 49 -12.81 24.86 -10.31
CA GLN A 49 -13.01 26.26 -10.65
C GLN A 49 -14.49 26.59 -10.44
N GLY A 50 -14.80 27.23 -9.32
CA GLY A 50 -16.15 27.74 -9.06
C GLY A 50 -16.42 29.02 -9.84
N LYS A 51 -17.64 29.16 -10.36
CA LYS A 51 -18.19 30.43 -10.89
C LYS A 51 -19.61 30.62 -10.37
N GLY A 52 -20.00 31.87 -10.13
CA GLY A 52 -21.38 32.21 -9.72
C GLY A 52 -21.58 32.44 -8.22
N PHE A 53 -20.51 32.63 -7.45
CA PHE A 53 -20.55 33.13 -6.07
C PHE A 53 -19.49 34.23 -5.88
N ASP A 54 -19.80 35.24 -5.06
CA ASP A 54 -18.98 36.47 -4.95
C ASP A 54 -17.89 36.39 -3.87
N LYS A 55 -18.08 35.56 -2.85
CA LYS A 55 -17.18 35.48 -1.68
C LYS A 55 -16.56 34.09 -1.57
N PRO A 56 -15.25 33.99 -1.24
CA PRO A 56 -14.65 32.72 -0.86
C PRO A 56 -15.38 32.12 0.35
N PHE A 57 -15.49 30.79 0.38
CA PHE A 57 -16.09 30.06 1.49
C PHE A 57 -15.32 28.77 1.75
N THR A 58 -15.42 28.22 2.97
CA THR A 58 -14.85 26.91 3.29
C THR A 58 -15.78 25.83 2.79
N ALA A 59 -15.25 24.90 2.00
CA ALA A 59 -15.98 23.76 1.51
C ALA A 59 -15.37 22.46 2.03
N THR A 60 -16.21 21.48 2.30
CA THR A 60 -15.77 20.10 2.53
C THR A 60 -15.87 19.35 1.20
N ILE A 61 -14.73 18.90 0.70
CA ILE A 61 -14.67 18.05 -0.50
C ILE A 61 -14.61 16.61 0.00
N SER A 62 -15.58 15.80 -0.44
CA SER A 62 -15.66 14.39 -0.05
C SER A 62 -15.48 13.49 -1.26
N VAL A 63 -14.67 12.44 -1.10
CA VAL A 63 -14.49 11.37 -2.09
C VAL A 63 -14.93 10.06 -1.46
N THR A 64 -15.88 9.37 -2.08
CA THR A 64 -16.38 8.07 -1.64
C THR A 64 -16.10 7.02 -2.70
N THR A 65 -15.43 5.93 -2.30
CA THR A 65 -15.16 4.79 -3.18
C THR A 65 -15.15 3.49 -2.39
N GLN A 66 -15.37 2.37 -3.08
CA GLN A 66 -15.25 1.05 -2.48
C GLN A 66 -13.78 0.67 -2.37
N GLN A 67 -13.35 0.41 -1.13
CA GLN A 67 -11.95 0.15 -0.81
C GLN A 67 -11.60 -1.34 -0.88
N ASP A 68 -12.51 -2.18 -0.39
CA ASP A 68 -12.47 -3.64 -0.39
C ASP A 68 -13.92 -4.18 -0.39
N ASP A 69 -14.10 -5.48 -0.20
CA ASP A 69 -15.42 -6.14 -0.28
C ASP A 69 -16.38 -5.75 0.86
N LEU A 70 -15.86 -5.20 1.96
CA LEU A 70 -16.63 -4.87 3.16
C LEU A 70 -16.73 -3.36 3.39
N ASN A 71 -15.70 -2.60 3.00
CA ASN A 71 -15.50 -1.23 3.42
C ASN A 71 -15.52 -0.24 2.24
N ASN A 72 -16.35 0.78 2.36
CA ASN A 72 -16.27 2.03 1.62
C ASN A 72 -15.36 3.01 2.36
N MET A 73 -14.47 3.65 1.61
CA MET A 73 -13.62 4.73 2.06
C MET A 73 -14.28 6.06 1.72
N ILE A 74 -14.54 6.88 2.74
CA ILE A 74 -15.07 8.24 2.59
C ILE A 74 -13.99 9.21 3.08
N ILE A 75 -13.39 9.98 2.17
CA ILE A 75 -12.32 10.92 2.50
C ILE A 75 -12.91 12.32 2.54
N HIS A 76 -12.68 13.06 3.63
CA HIS A 76 -13.04 14.46 3.77
C HIS A 76 -11.78 15.33 3.79
N THR A 77 -11.81 16.42 3.02
CA THR A 77 -10.80 17.49 3.10
C THR A 77 -11.45 18.87 3.04
N ASN A 78 -11.10 19.72 3.99
CA ASN A 78 -11.60 21.10 4.03
C ASN A 78 -10.69 22.01 3.21
N ARG A 79 -11.28 22.80 2.32
CA ARG A 79 -10.56 23.75 1.46
C ARG A 79 -11.37 25.03 1.26
N VAL A 80 -10.67 26.16 1.20
CA VAL A 80 -11.31 27.43 0.83
C VAL A 80 -11.40 27.51 -0.69
N ILE A 81 -12.62 27.62 -1.22
CA ILE A 81 -12.86 27.78 -2.66
C ILE A 81 -13.05 29.26 -2.95
N SER A 82 -12.30 29.79 -3.92
CA SER A 82 -12.40 31.18 -4.38
C SER A 82 -12.94 31.23 -5.81
N PRO A 83 -13.78 32.23 -6.17
CA PRO A 83 -14.40 32.29 -7.49
C PRO A 83 -13.41 32.62 -8.62
N SER A 84 -12.30 33.28 -8.31
CA SER A 84 -11.31 33.76 -9.29
C SER A 84 -10.09 32.87 -9.45
N LYS A 85 -9.93 31.79 -8.66
CA LYS A 85 -8.73 30.95 -8.66
C LYS A 85 -9.08 29.47 -8.84
N ARG A 86 -8.36 28.80 -9.73
CA ARG A 86 -8.42 27.34 -9.86
C ARG A 86 -7.75 26.72 -8.65
N LEU A 87 -8.46 25.84 -7.96
CA LEU A 87 -7.95 25.08 -6.82
C LEU A 87 -7.63 23.66 -7.27
N ILE A 88 -6.42 23.19 -7.01
CA ILE A 88 -6.05 21.78 -7.19
C ILE A 88 -6.06 21.12 -5.81
N VAL A 89 -6.83 20.05 -5.68
CA VAL A 89 -6.97 19.27 -4.44
C VAL A 89 -6.46 17.86 -4.71
N PRO A 90 -5.24 17.53 -4.26
CA PRO A 90 -4.73 16.18 -4.31
C PRO A 90 -5.33 15.37 -3.16
N ILE A 91 -5.82 14.18 -3.49
CA ILE A 91 -6.36 13.18 -2.57
C ILE A 91 -5.71 11.84 -2.94
N SER A 92 -5.54 10.94 -1.97
CA SER A 92 -5.19 9.54 -2.23
C SER A 92 -6.27 8.62 -1.67
N ALA A 93 -6.71 7.65 -2.44
CA ALA A 93 -7.70 6.64 -2.04
C ALA A 93 -7.22 5.23 -2.42
N LYS A 94 -7.75 4.22 -1.75
CA LYS A 94 -7.60 2.81 -2.13
C LYS A 94 -8.90 2.34 -2.79
N PHE A 95 -8.76 1.51 -3.82
CA PHE A 95 -9.87 0.98 -4.60
C PHE A 95 -9.87 -0.54 -4.52
N ALA A 96 -11.05 -1.13 -4.44
CA ALA A 96 -11.24 -2.57 -4.60
C ALA A 96 -10.89 -3.00 -6.04
N SER A 97 -10.68 -4.31 -6.25
CA SER A 97 -10.41 -4.86 -7.59
C SER A 97 -11.55 -4.60 -8.57
N PHE A 98 -12.78 -4.60 -8.06
CA PHE A 98 -13.99 -4.28 -8.79
C PHE A 98 -14.75 -3.24 -7.96
N SER A 99 -14.49 -1.97 -8.24
CA SER A 99 -15.23 -0.87 -7.62
C SER A 99 -16.25 -0.34 -8.63
N PRO A 100 -17.53 -0.18 -8.27
CA PRO A 100 -18.55 0.31 -9.20
C PRO A 100 -18.32 1.79 -9.56
N ASP A 101 -18.20 2.64 -8.54
CA ASP A 101 -18.17 4.10 -8.69
C ASP A 101 -17.15 4.79 -7.77
N CYS A 102 -16.69 5.97 -8.21
CA CYS A 102 -16.02 6.97 -7.38
C CYS A 102 -16.91 8.22 -7.32
N ASN A 103 -17.47 8.52 -6.15
CA ASN A 103 -18.35 9.66 -5.94
C ASN A 103 -17.54 10.85 -5.38
N VAL A 104 -17.73 12.04 -5.95
CA VAL A 104 -17.11 13.27 -5.45
C VAL A 104 -18.18 14.30 -5.18
N THR A 105 -18.17 14.86 -3.97
CA THR A 105 -19.12 15.90 -3.54
C THR A 105 -18.40 17.10 -2.93
N ILE A 106 -19.02 18.27 -3.05
CA ILE A 106 -18.60 19.53 -2.45
C ILE A 106 -19.77 20.05 -1.63
N THR A 107 -19.58 20.20 -0.32
CA THR A 107 -20.56 20.77 0.60
C THR A 107 -20.04 22.08 1.19
N ASP A 108 -20.94 22.98 1.56
CA ASP A 108 -20.60 24.20 2.31
C ASP A 108 -20.38 23.92 3.81
N GLU A 109 -20.13 24.98 4.59
CA GLU A 109 -19.90 24.92 6.05
C GLU A 109 -21.14 24.42 6.82
N ASP A 110 -22.34 24.65 6.28
CA ASP A 110 -23.62 24.21 6.85
C ASP A 110 -23.96 22.76 6.45
N GLY A 111 -23.14 22.14 5.60
CA GLY A 111 -23.32 20.77 5.10
C GLY A 111 -24.23 20.65 3.89
N ASN A 112 -24.67 21.76 3.28
CA ASN A 112 -25.50 21.72 2.08
C ASN A 112 -24.68 21.32 0.86
N LEU A 113 -25.22 20.43 0.04
CA LEU A 113 -24.59 20.00 -1.21
C LEU A 113 -24.58 21.16 -2.22
N ARG A 114 -23.38 21.57 -2.64
CA ARG A 114 -23.17 22.60 -3.67
C ARG A 114 -22.90 21.97 -5.04
N TRP A 115 -22.22 20.82 -5.05
CA TRP A 115 -21.91 20.07 -6.27
C TRP A 115 -21.67 18.58 -5.95
N GLY A 116 -22.03 17.68 -6.86
CA GLY A 116 -21.71 16.27 -6.74
C GLY A 116 -21.75 15.53 -8.08
N LYS A 117 -20.87 14.55 -8.26
CA LYS A 117 -20.83 13.69 -9.45
C LYS A 117 -20.30 12.30 -9.12
N SER A 118 -20.95 11.27 -9.68
CA SER A 118 -20.44 9.90 -9.71
C SER A 118 -19.60 9.68 -10.96
N TYR A 119 -18.47 8.99 -10.80
CA TYR A 119 -17.59 8.55 -11.87
C TYR A 119 -17.55 7.03 -11.86
N SER A 120 -18.15 6.42 -12.88
CA SER A 120 -18.09 4.96 -13.03
C SER A 120 -16.65 4.52 -13.31
N ILE A 121 -16.17 3.60 -12.48
CA ILE A 121 -14.82 3.03 -12.61
C ILE A 121 -14.86 1.90 -13.64
N MET A 122 -15.96 1.12 -13.69
CA MET A 122 -16.20 0.08 -14.68
C MET A 122 -17.25 0.52 -15.70
N SER A 123 -16.83 1.00 -16.87
CA SER A 123 -17.75 1.29 -17.98
C SER A 123 -17.64 0.24 -19.08
N TYR A 124 -18.68 -0.58 -19.20
CA TYR A 124 -18.93 -1.39 -20.39
C TYR A 124 -19.77 -0.58 -21.38
N GLY A 125 -19.11 0.13 -22.30
CA GLY A 125 -19.80 0.82 -23.40
C GLY A 125 -18.94 1.87 -24.10
N SER A 126 -19.08 1.98 -25.41
CA SER A 126 -18.32 2.93 -26.26
C SER A 126 -18.67 4.41 -26.06
N ASN A 127 -19.68 4.74 -25.23
CA ASN A 127 -20.31 6.07 -25.19
C ASN A 127 -20.23 6.78 -23.82
N GLN A 128 -19.48 6.27 -22.85
CA GLN A 128 -19.45 6.82 -21.48
C GLN A 128 -18.02 7.12 -21.00
N GLY A 129 -17.49 8.31 -21.33
CA GLY A 129 -16.27 8.87 -20.72
C GLY A 129 -14.99 8.01 -20.80
N PRO A 130 -13.85 8.50 -20.28
CA PRO A 130 -12.65 7.68 -20.14
C PRO A 130 -12.83 6.68 -18.98
N SER A 131 -12.80 5.37 -19.28
CA SER A 131 -12.85 4.32 -18.26
C SER A 131 -11.54 4.24 -17.47
N ILE A 132 -11.68 4.08 -16.16
CA ILE A 132 -10.58 3.79 -15.23
C ILE A 132 -10.28 2.29 -15.33
N LYS A 133 -9.01 1.92 -15.38
CA LYS A 133 -8.55 0.55 -15.65
C LYS A 133 -7.77 0.02 -14.46
N ARG A 134 -8.22 -1.12 -13.95
CA ARG A 134 -7.47 -1.96 -13.02
C ARG A 134 -6.13 -2.33 -13.66
N ARG A 135 -5.07 -2.28 -12.88
CA ARG A 135 -3.73 -2.77 -13.23
C ARG A 135 -3.34 -3.84 -12.22
N LEU A 136 -2.93 -4.99 -12.73
CA LEU A 136 -2.43 -6.06 -11.89
C LEU A 136 -1.01 -5.73 -11.41
N ASP A 137 -0.58 -6.39 -10.35
CA ASP A 137 0.76 -6.14 -9.78
C ASP A 137 1.86 -6.49 -10.78
N GLU A 138 1.63 -7.47 -11.65
CA GLU A 138 2.55 -7.91 -12.70
C GLU A 138 2.72 -6.89 -13.83
N GLU A 139 1.75 -6.01 -14.02
CA GLU A 139 1.81 -4.91 -14.98
C GLU A 139 2.64 -3.75 -14.41
N MET A 140 3.40 -3.06 -15.26
CA MET A 140 4.21 -1.92 -14.82
C MET A 140 3.49 -0.59 -15.04
N ILE A 141 3.51 0.30 -14.06
CA ILE A 141 3.06 1.68 -14.14
C ILE A 141 4.27 2.60 -13.98
N ILE A 142 4.62 3.30 -15.05
CA ILE A 142 5.70 4.29 -15.09
C ILE A 142 5.05 5.67 -15.27
N ALA A 143 5.38 6.58 -14.36
CA ALA A 143 4.95 7.97 -14.49
C ALA A 143 6.06 8.83 -15.09
N VAL A 144 5.68 9.84 -15.88
CA VAL A 144 6.60 10.81 -16.48
C VAL A 144 6.09 12.22 -16.17
N ALA A 145 6.98 13.09 -15.68
CA ALA A 145 6.72 14.52 -15.55
C ALA A 145 7.83 15.34 -16.23
N GLY A 146 7.54 16.61 -16.51
CA GLY A 146 8.41 17.49 -17.29
C GLY A 146 8.16 17.43 -18.79
N LYS A 147 9.21 17.65 -19.58
CA LYS A 147 9.10 17.72 -21.04
C LYS A 147 8.60 16.39 -21.60
N SER A 148 7.74 16.47 -22.62
CA SER A 148 7.12 15.30 -23.23
C SER A 148 8.16 14.34 -23.82
N LEU A 149 8.19 13.11 -23.31
CA LEU A 149 8.95 11.99 -23.87
C LEU A 149 8.05 11.16 -24.79
N LYS A 150 7.78 11.65 -26.01
CA LYS A 150 6.90 10.96 -26.96
C LYS A 150 7.34 9.51 -27.24
N GLN A 151 8.64 9.21 -27.15
CA GLN A 151 9.20 7.87 -27.33
C GLN A 151 8.87 6.91 -26.19
N LEU A 152 8.62 7.45 -24.99
CA LEU A 152 8.23 6.70 -23.80
C LEU A 152 6.71 6.66 -23.63
N THR A 153 5.94 7.60 -24.21
CA THR A 153 4.49 7.73 -23.98
C THR A 153 3.59 7.33 -25.17
N ASP A 154 4.10 7.25 -26.40
CA ASP A 154 3.31 6.85 -27.59
C ASP A 154 3.54 5.37 -27.98
N PHE A 155 2.74 4.47 -27.38
CA PHE A 155 2.85 3.01 -27.59
C PHE A 155 2.01 2.44 -28.73
N ARG A 156 1.37 3.26 -29.58
CA ARG A 156 0.36 2.73 -30.54
C ARG A 156 0.90 1.77 -31.61
N ARG A 157 2.24 1.64 -31.81
CA ARG A 157 2.85 0.76 -32.84
C ARG A 157 3.95 -0.18 -32.36
N TYR A 158 4.47 0.01 -31.15
CA TYR A 158 5.55 -0.79 -30.56
C TYR A 158 5.31 -0.79 -29.05
N GLY A 159 5.01 -1.94 -28.47
CA GLY A 159 4.85 -2.08 -27.03
C GLY A 159 6.19 -2.35 -26.36
N LEU A 160 6.47 -1.68 -25.24
CA LEU A 160 7.40 -2.22 -24.26
C LEU A 160 6.65 -3.35 -23.53
N SER A 161 7.09 -4.58 -23.72
CA SER A 161 6.56 -5.73 -22.99
C SER A 161 7.50 -6.03 -21.84
N ASN A 162 6.96 -6.11 -20.64
CA ASN A 162 7.69 -6.62 -19.51
C ASN A 162 7.56 -8.14 -19.47
N VAL A 163 8.67 -8.84 -19.24
CA VAL A 163 8.70 -10.27 -18.98
C VAL A 163 9.19 -10.42 -17.55
N VAL A 164 8.33 -10.90 -16.66
CA VAL A 164 8.79 -11.28 -15.34
C VAL A 164 9.53 -12.60 -15.49
N ASN A 165 10.81 -12.64 -15.12
CA ASN A 165 11.55 -13.89 -15.02
C ASN A 165 10.99 -14.63 -13.80
N VAL A 166 10.01 -15.51 -13.99
CA VAL A 166 9.74 -16.56 -13.00
C VAL A 166 10.71 -17.67 -13.36
N GLU A 167 11.77 -17.83 -12.57
CA GLU A 167 12.82 -18.83 -12.78
C GLU A 167 12.37 -20.26 -12.42
N HIS A 168 11.06 -20.48 -12.24
CA HIS A 168 10.45 -21.80 -12.09
C HIS A 168 9.68 -22.18 -13.36
N ASP A 169 10.34 -23.02 -14.15
CA ASP A 169 9.83 -24.12 -14.99
C ASP A 169 8.32 -24.17 -15.28
N THR A 170 7.77 -23.16 -15.95
CA THR A 170 6.62 -23.37 -16.84
C THR A 170 6.82 -22.57 -18.11
N ASN A 171 6.56 -23.22 -19.26
CA ASN A 171 6.48 -22.65 -20.60
C ASN A 171 5.44 -21.52 -20.77
N ARG A 172 4.97 -20.89 -19.69
CA ARG A 172 4.01 -19.78 -19.72
C ARG A 172 4.75 -18.47 -19.98
N ASN A 173 4.90 -18.16 -21.27
CA ASN A 173 5.36 -16.87 -21.77
C ASN A 173 4.25 -15.81 -21.52
N THR A 174 3.89 -15.52 -20.26
CA THR A 174 2.87 -14.51 -19.92
C THR A 174 3.41 -13.14 -20.31
N LYS A 175 2.91 -12.60 -21.43
CA LYS A 175 3.28 -11.26 -21.93
C LYS A 175 2.64 -10.22 -20.99
N ARG A 176 3.45 -9.56 -20.16
CA ARG A 176 2.97 -8.54 -19.21
C ARG A 176 3.17 -7.14 -19.78
N ARG A 177 2.22 -6.23 -19.53
CA ARG A 177 2.17 -4.89 -20.14
C ARG A 177 2.88 -3.84 -19.29
N MET A 178 3.50 -2.87 -19.96
CA MET A 178 4.01 -1.65 -19.35
C MET A 178 3.14 -0.47 -19.78
N PHE A 179 2.70 0.32 -18.80
CA PHE A 179 1.91 1.53 -18.98
C PHE A 179 2.76 2.73 -18.59
N VAL A 180 2.95 3.65 -19.52
CA VAL A 180 3.61 4.93 -19.23
C VAL A 180 2.60 6.05 -19.35
N HIS A 181 2.52 6.87 -18.32
CA HIS A 181 1.61 8.00 -18.27
C HIS A 181 2.34 9.29 -17.97
N HIS A 182 2.11 10.29 -18.81
CA HIS A 182 2.56 11.66 -18.55
C HIS A 182 1.57 12.36 -17.63
N LYS A 183 2.09 13.05 -16.61
CA LYS A 183 1.31 13.90 -15.72
C LYS A 183 1.89 15.30 -15.72
N VAL A 184 1.03 16.30 -15.74
CA VAL A 184 1.46 17.70 -15.67
C VAL A 184 2.03 17.99 -14.27
N ASN A 185 3.07 18.81 -14.20
CA ASN A 185 3.83 19.05 -12.96
C ASN A 185 2.96 19.56 -11.81
N GLU A 186 1.97 20.43 -12.06
CA GLU A 186 1.08 20.94 -11.01
C GLU A 186 0.13 19.86 -10.45
N GLN A 187 -0.08 18.78 -11.20
CA GLN A 187 -0.93 17.65 -10.80
C GLN A 187 -0.15 16.53 -10.11
N LEU A 188 1.17 16.67 -9.95
CA LEU A 188 1.96 15.73 -9.18
C LEU A 188 1.45 15.67 -7.73
N PRO A 189 1.25 14.48 -7.15
CA PRO A 189 0.79 14.32 -5.77
C PRO A 189 1.65 15.10 -4.76
N TRP A 190 1.03 15.58 -3.69
CA TRP A 190 1.71 16.34 -2.62
C TRP A 190 2.17 15.46 -1.46
N ASP A 191 1.86 14.15 -1.51
CA ASP A 191 2.20 13.15 -0.53
C ASP A 191 2.73 11.87 -1.20
N TRP A 192 3.55 11.11 -0.47
CA TRP A 192 4.20 9.90 -0.97
C TRP A 192 3.20 8.83 -1.41
N THR A 193 2.01 8.78 -0.81
CA THR A 193 0.95 7.81 -1.10
C THR A 193 0.45 7.89 -2.53
N GLY A 194 0.44 9.08 -3.14
CA GLY A 194 0.03 9.24 -4.54
C GLY A 194 0.98 8.57 -5.54
N TYR A 195 2.18 8.19 -5.10
CA TYR A 195 3.18 7.49 -5.90
C TYR A 195 3.26 5.98 -5.56
N ALA A 196 2.53 5.50 -4.55
CA ALA A 196 2.66 4.14 -4.03
C ALA A 196 2.40 3.04 -5.07
N SER A 197 1.51 3.31 -6.03
CA SER A 197 1.16 2.37 -7.11
C SER A 197 2.16 2.35 -8.29
N LEU A 198 3.18 3.21 -8.30
CA LEU A 198 4.16 3.27 -9.37
C LEU A 198 5.28 2.25 -9.20
N ASP A 199 5.74 1.68 -10.30
CA ASP A 199 7.03 0.97 -10.34
C ASP A 199 8.20 1.93 -10.49
N ALA A 200 8.03 3.01 -11.26
CA ALA A 200 9.04 4.06 -11.40
C ALA A 200 8.44 5.42 -11.80
N MET A 201 9.17 6.48 -11.45
CA MET A 201 8.88 7.87 -11.85
C MET A 201 10.05 8.40 -12.69
N VAL A 202 9.75 9.05 -13.81
CA VAL A 202 10.74 9.74 -14.65
C VAL A 202 10.50 11.24 -14.55
N LEU A 203 11.47 11.97 -14.02
CA LEU A 203 11.52 13.43 -14.08
C LEU A 203 12.38 13.83 -15.28
N ASN A 204 11.74 14.25 -16.36
CA ASN A 204 12.42 14.57 -17.60
C ASN A 204 12.62 16.07 -17.79
N ASP A 205 13.84 16.56 -17.58
CA ASP A 205 14.21 17.96 -17.80
C ASP A 205 13.24 18.91 -17.07
N VAL A 206 13.00 18.59 -15.79
CA VAL A 206 12.15 19.39 -14.89
C VAL A 206 13.01 20.35 -14.12
N ASP A 207 12.64 21.64 -14.12
CA ASP A 207 13.26 22.60 -13.21
C ASP A 207 12.74 22.42 -11.78
N LEU A 208 13.51 21.71 -10.96
CA LEU A 208 13.19 21.45 -9.56
C LEU A 208 13.08 22.73 -8.70
N GLY A 209 13.55 23.88 -9.19
CA GLY A 209 13.48 25.16 -8.47
C GLY A 209 12.19 25.94 -8.71
N SER A 210 11.56 25.77 -9.87
CA SER A 210 10.43 26.61 -10.30
C SER A 210 9.18 25.83 -10.74
N GLU A 211 9.33 24.61 -11.26
CA GLU A 211 8.22 23.82 -11.82
C GLU A 211 7.62 22.81 -10.83
N ILE A 212 8.31 22.51 -9.73
CA ILE A 212 7.85 21.61 -8.68
C ILE A 212 7.85 22.36 -7.35
N THR A 213 6.76 22.23 -6.58
CA THR A 213 6.66 22.82 -5.24
C THR A 213 7.52 22.05 -4.22
N PRO A 214 7.99 22.70 -3.13
CA PRO A 214 8.73 21.99 -2.08
C PRO A 214 7.97 20.80 -1.48
N GLY A 215 6.64 20.88 -1.38
CA GLY A 215 5.79 19.78 -0.92
C GLY A 215 5.82 18.57 -1.86
N GLN A 216 5.66 18.79 -3.17
CA GLN A 216 5.77 17.73 -4.18
C GLN A 216 7.19 17.11 -4.21
N ALA A 217 8.23 17.94 -4.10
CA ALA A 217 9.60 17.44 -4.03
C ALA A 217 9.82 16.56 -2.77
N GLN A 218 9.29 16.98 -1.63
CA GLN A 218 9.33 16.20 -0.38
C GLN A 218 8.53 14.89 -0.50
N ALA A 219 7.39 14.89 -1.20
CA ALA A 219 6.58 13.71 -1.45
C ALA A 219 7.33 12.65 -2.27
N ILE A 220 7.94 13.07 -3.39
CA ILE A 220 8.79 12.21 -4.22
C ILE A 220 9.97 11.70 -3.39
N ALA A 221 10.63 12.57 -2.63
CA ALA A 221 11.76 12.18 -1.81
C ALA A 221 11.41 11.14 -0.74
N THR A 222 10.22 11.28 -0.13
CA THR A 222 9.71 10.36 0.88
C THR A 222 9.34 9.01 0.26
N TRP A 223 8.71 9.01 -0.92
CA TRP A 223 8.40 7.80 -1.67
C TRP A 223 9.64 7.03 -2.13
N VAL A 224 10.69 7.73 -2.59
CA VAL A 224 11.97 7.09 -2.91
C VAL A 224 12.56 6.44 -1.66
N ARG A 225 12.64 7.16 -0.54
CA ARG A 225 13.13 6.59 0.73
C ARG A 225 12.35 5.36 1.19
N SER A 226 11.05 5.26 0.90
CA SER A 226 10.24 4.11 1.28
C SER A 226 10.34 2.90 0.33
N GLY A 227 10.99 3.04 -0.84
CA GLY A 227 11.18 1.94 -1.79
C GLY A 227 11.02 2.29 -3.28
N GLY A 228 10.67 3.53 -3.60
CA GLY A 228 10.40 3.99 -4.96
C GLY A 228 11.63 4.04 -5.88
N ASN A 229 11.40 3.87 -7.18
CA ASN A 229 12.41 4.03 -8.24
C ASN A 229 12.26 5.40 -8.91
N LEU A 230 13.30 6.22 -8.89
CA LEU A 230 13.29 7.54 -9.53
C LEU A 230 14.35 7.64 -10.62
N VAL A 231 13.93 7.95 -11.84
CA VAL A 231 14.83 8.32 -12.93
C VAL A 231 14.78 9.83 -13.10
N ILE A 232 15.95 10.48 -13.09
CA ILE A 232 16.06 11.93 -13.33
C ILE A 232 16.89 12.15 -14.58
N VAL A 233 16.30 12.77 -15.59
CA VAL A 233 17.04 13.33 -16.72
C VAL A 233 17.40 14.76 -16.37
N VAL A 234 18.70 15.00 -16.14
CA VAL A 234 19.17 16.35 -15.84
C VAL A 234 19.03 17.21 -17.08
N GLY A 235 18.27 18.28 -16.90
CA GLY A 235 18.02 19.30 -17.92
C GLY A 235 19.19 20.22 -18.19
N SER A 236 18.89 21.37 -18.78
CA SER A 236 19.88 22.45 -18.98
C SER A 236 20.15 23.28 -17.72
N ASN A 237 19.34 23.10 -16.67
CA ASN A 237 19.45 23.86 -15.42
C ASN A 237 20.23 23.06 -14.36
N GLN A 238 20.98 23.78 -13.51
CA GLN A 238 21.61 23.17 -12.34
C GLN A 238 20.57 22.71 -11.32
N LEU A 239 20.92 21.68 -10.55
CA LEU A 239 20.06 21.18 -9.48
C LEU A 239 20.10 22.14 -8.28
N PRO A 240 18.94 22.65 -7.79
CA PRO A 240 18.88 23.57 -6.67
C PRO A 240 19.29 22.90 -5.36
N LYS A 241 20.32 23.43 -4.68
CA LYS A 241 20.92 22.83 -3.47
C LYS A 241 19.93 22.53 -2.34
N ASP A 242 18.95 23.41 -2.14
CA ASP A 242 18.00 23.30 -1.04
C ASP A 242 16.78 22.41 -1.31
N ASN A 243 16.60 21.95 -2.55
CA ASN A 243 15.46 21.12 -2.91
C ASN A 243 15.56 19.72 -2.28
N PRO A 244 14.47 19.17 -1.72
CA PRO A 244 14.45 17.84 -1.11
C PRO A 244 15.02 16.72 -1.99
N ILE A 245 14.72 16.72 -3.30
CA ILE A 245 15.22 15.72 -4.25
C ILE A 245 16.73 15.87 -4.43
N THR A 246 17.24 17.11 -4.57
CA THR A 246 18.68 17.35 -4.73
C THR A 246 19.46 16.93 -3.48
N LYS A 247 18.90 17.12 -2.28
CA LYS A 247 19.49 16.63 -1.02
C LYS A 247 19.59 15.09 -0.97
N LEU A 248 18.64 14.37 -1.57
CA LEU A 248 18.72 12.90 -1.67
C LEU A 248 19.88 12.42 -2.52
N LEU A 249 20.22 13.15 -3.57
CA LEU A 249 21.28 12.70 -4.49
C LEU A 249 22.66 12.71 -3.81
N GLY A 250 22.92 13.70 -2.96
CA GLY A 250 24.24 13.89 -2.36
C GLY A 250 25.36 14.15 -3.38
N VAL A 251 25.02 14.37 -4.66
CA VAL A 251 25.97 14.67 -5.74
C VAL A 251 25.92 16.15 -6.11
N THR A 252 27.09 16.70 -6.43
CA THR A 252 27.21 18.07 -6.94
C THR A 252 27.59 18.01 -8.41
N LEU A 253 26.77 18.60 -9.26
CA LEU A 253 27.07 18.69 -10.69
C LEU A 253 28.14 19.76 -10.94
N GLY A 254 29.12 19.42 -11.77
CA GLY A 254 30.12 20.33 -12.32
C GLY A 254 29.64 21.04 -13.59
N PRO A 255 30.53 21.58 -14.44
CA PRO A 255 30.14 22.14 -15.73
C PRO A 255 29.62 21.07 -16.71
N SER A 256 28.80 21.49 -17.67
CA SER A 256 28.41 20.67 -18.81
C SER A 256 29.52 20.68 -19.87
N LEU A 257 29.94 19.50 -20.32
CA LEU A 257 30.99 19.31 -21.32
C LEU A 257 30.48 18.45 -22.47
N LYS A 258 31.05 18.65 -23.66
CA LYS A 258 30.89 17.72 -24.78
C LYS A 258 31.86 16.56 -24.62
N VAL A 259 31.33 15.34 -24.64
CA VAL A 259 32.10 14.10 -24.49
C VAL A 259 31.91 13.20 -25.70
N LYS A 260 32.97 12.48 -26.08
CA LYS A 260 32.92 11.48 -27.16
C LYS A 260 32.40 10.16 -26.59
N LEU A 261 31.44 9.53 -27.26
CA LEU A 261 30.85 8.29 -26.79
C LEU A 261 31.71 7.07 -27.19
N PRO A 262 32.27 6.31 -26.24
CA PRO A 262 32.90 5.04 -26.56
C PRO A 262 31.85 4.01 -27.02
N SER A 263 32.27 3.01 -27.81
CA SER A 263 31.38 1.94 -28.28
C SER A 263 30.68 1.21 -27.14
N ALA A 264 31.36 0.99 -26.01
CA ALA A 264 30.78 0.39 -24.82
C ALA A 264 29.62 1.22 -24.23
N ALA A 265 29.73 2.56 -24.24
CA ALA A 265 28.65 3.43 -23.79
C ALA A 265 27.46 3.39 -24.75
N ILE A 266 27.70 3.42 -26.06
CA ILE A 266 26.65 3.31 -27.09
C ILE A 266 25.90 1.97 -26.96
N ASP A 267 26.64 0.90 -26.70
CA ASP A 267 26.09 -0.44 -26.48
C ASP A 267 25.23 -0.52 -25.22
N TRP A 268 25.74 0.00 -24.10
CA TRP A 268 25.02 0.04 -22.83
C TRP A 268 23.72 0.87 -22.92
N LEU A 269 23.78 2.02 -23.63
CA LEU A 269 22.61 2.85 -23.90
C LEU A 269 21.59 2.19 -24.84
N GLY A 270 21.90 1.04 -25.46
CA GLY A 270 21.01 0.40 -26.42
C GLY A 270 20.85 1.21 -27.72
N LEU A 271 21.83 2.05 -28.06
CA LEU A 271 21.81 2.96 -29.21
C LEU A 271 22.67 2.48 -30.38
N ARG A 272 22.89 1.16 -30.49
CA ARG A 272 23.63 0.56 -31.61
C ARG A 272 23.04 1.00 -32.95
N GLY A 273 23.90 1.53 -33.83
CA GLY A 273 23.51 1.99 -35.17
C GLY A 273 22.82 3.36 -35.21
N ALA A 274 22.80 4.13 -34.12
CA ALA A 274 22.23 5.48 -34.10
C ALA A 274 23.13 6.54 -34.77
N GLY A 275 24.40 6.22 -35.05
CA GLY A 275 25.35 7.13 -35.71
C GLY A 275 25.82 8.30 -34.83
N ILE A 276 25.68 8.20 -33.51
CA ILE A 276 26.03 9.26 -32.56
C ILE A 276 27.44 9.00 -32.05
N THR A 277 28.25 10.06 -32.08
CA THR A 277 29.66 10.02 -31.68
C THR A 277 29.97 10.95 -30.52
N GLU A 278 29.11 11.94 -30.25
CA GLU A 278 29.27 12.90 -29.16
C GLU A 278 27.94 13.27 -28.51
N THR A 279 27.99 13.66 -27.24
CA THR A 279 26.87 14.25 -26.51
C THR A 279 27.36 15.28 -25.50
N SER A 280 26.47 16.15 -25.03
CA SER A 280 26.74 17.00 -23.86
C SER A 280 26.27 16.31 -22.60
N CYS A 281 27.12 16.21 -21.58
CA CYS A 281 26.74 15.72 -20.26
C CYS A 281 27.29 16.61 -19.14
N TRP A 282 26.63 16.55 -17.99
CA TRP A 282 27.07 17.17 -16.75
C TRP A 282 28.21 16.34 -16.13
N THR A 283 29.29 17.02 -15.75
CA THR A 283 30.36 16.39 -14.97
C THR A 283 29.98 16.26 -13.49
N LEU A 284 30.70 15.43 -12.75
CA LEU A 284 30.56 15.33 -11.30
C LEU A 284 31.66 16.16 -10.64
N ALA A 285 31.28 17.10 -9.77
CA ALA A 285 32.26 17.95 -9.07
C ALA A 285 33.08 17.16 -8.03
N LYS A 286 32.55 16.02 -7.57
CA LYS A 286 33.19 15.09 -6.64
C LYS A 286 32.78 13.68 -6.99
N GLU A 287 33.59 12.70 -6.59
CA GLU A 287 33.19 11.29 -6.70
C GLU A 287 31.89 11.04 -5.91
N PRO A 288 30.99 10.19 -6.44
CA PRO A 288 29.78 9.82 -5.72
C PRO A 288 30.10 9.19 -4.36
N GLN A 289 29.25 9.45 -3.37
CA GLN A 289 29.33 8.83 -2.05
C GLN A 289 29.15 7.30 -2.11
N ARG A 290 29.56 6.60 -1.05
CA ARG A 290 29.36 5.15 -0.90
C ARG A 290 27.90 4.78 -1.15
N GLY A 291 27.66 3.74 -1.95
CA GLY A 291 26.31 3.32 -2.37
C GLY A 291 25.83 3.89 -3.70
N TRP A 292 26.63 4.76 -4.34
CA TRP A 292 26.45 5.20 -5.72
C TRP A 292 27.44 4.51 -6.65
N GLU A 293 26.95 4.07 -7.82
CA GLU A 293 27.70 3.39 -8.85
C GLU A 293 27.68 4.21 -10.15
N ILE A 294 28.85 4.30 -10.79
CA ILE A 294 28.99 4.88 -12.13
C ILE A 294 28.66 3.78 -13.15
N LYS A 295 27.51 3.87 -13.81
CA LYS A 295 27.04 2.83 -14.75
C LYS A 295 27.63 3.01 -16.15
N CYS A 296 27.83 4.26 -16.58
CA CYS A 296 28.30 4.56 -17.93
C CYS A 296 29.42 5.63 -17.90
N PRO A 297 30.67 5.25 -17.60
CA PRO A 297 31.81 6.15 -17.66
C PRO A 297 32.18 6.48 -19.10
N VAL A 298 32.55 7.73 -19.38
CA VAL A 298 32.93 8.18 -20.73
C VAL A 298 34.36 8.71 -20.78
N ASP A 299 34.68 9.65 -19.90
CA ASP A 299 36.01 10.24 -19.74
C ASP A 299 36.36 10.30 -18.24
N PRO A 300 37.64 10.46 -17.86
CA PRO A 300 38.02 10.66 -16.46
C PRO A 300 37.24 11.84 -15.83
N GLY A 301 36.39 11.55 -14.83
CA GLY A 301 35.54 12.54 -14.15
C GLY A 301 34.18 12.85 -14.82
N SER A 302 33.87 12.22 -15.96
CA SER A 302 32.60 12.39 -16.67
C SER A 302 31.88 11.06 -16.87
N SER A 303 30.61 11.02 -16.48
CA SER A 303 29.71 9.88 -16.71
C SER A 303 28.41 10.35 -17.34
N LEU A 304 27.75 9.44 -18.07
CA LEU A 304 26.40 9.67 -18.58
C LEU A 304 25.32 9.26 -17.58
N CYS A 305 25.65 8.30 -16.72
CA CYS A 305 24.69 7.72 -15.79
C CYS A 305 25.38 7.32 -14.49
N ILE A 306 24.77 7.76 -13.39
CA ILE A 306 25.05 7.23 -12.06
C ILE A 306 23.76 6.70 -11.43
N GLN A 307 23.88 5.66 -10.63
CA GLN A 307 22.77 5.09 -9.87
C GLN A 307 23.15 5.03 -8.41
N GLY A 308 22.23 5.38 -7.52
CA GLY A 308 22.45 5.36 -6.08
C GLY A 308 21.25 4.85 -5.31
N ARG A 309 21.51 4.20 -4.18
CA ARG A 309 20.47 3.80 -3.23
C ARG A 309 20.23 4.90 -2.21
N VAL A 310 18.95 5.14 -1.92
CA VAL A 310 18.50 6.14 -0.94
C VAL A 310 17.31 5.57 -0.20
N GLY A 311 17.42 5.34 1.10
CA GLY A 311 16.46 4.53 1.83
C GLY A 311 16.30 3.16 1.20
N PHE A 312 15.07 2.67 1.15
CA PHE A 312 14.74 1.42 0.49
C PHE A 312 14.66 1.56 -1.04
N GLY A 313 14.68 2.78 -1.59
CA GLY A 313 14.58 3.02 -3.01
C GLY A 313 15.91 3.26 -3.70
N GLN A 314 15.80 3.71 -4.95
CA GLN A 314 16.95 3.98 -5.79
C GLN A 314 16.69 5.11 -6.78
N ILE A 315 17.76 5.80 -7.12
CA ILE A 315 17.77 6.92 -8.05
C ILE A 315 18.73 6.61 -9.18
N HIS A 316 18.25 6.75 -10.41
CA HIS A 316 19.05 6.63 -11.63
C HIS A 316 19.12 8.02 -12.28
N LEU A 317 20.30 8.63 -12.26
CA LEU A 317 20.54 10.00 -12.70
C LEU A 317 21.22 9.99 -14.07
N LEU A 318 20.48 10.43 -15.08
CA LEU A 318 20.98 10.64 -16.43
C LEU A 318 21.55 12.05 -16.53
N LEU A 319 22.87 12.15 -16.65
CA LEU A 319 23.63 13.40 -16.68
C LEU A 319 23.61 14.07 -18.06
N PHE A 320 22.79 13.58 -18.98
CA PHE A 320 22.63 14.11 -20.34
C PHE A 320 21.15 14.07 -20.73
N ASN A 321 20.77 14.84 -21.76
CA ASN A 321 19.42 14.78 -22.30
C ASN A 321 19.33 13.74 -23.44
N PRO A 322 18.60 12.63 -23.27
CA PRO A 322 18.49 11.58 -24.29
C PRO A 322 17.71 12.02 -25.53
N ALA A 323 16.91 13.09 -25.47
CA ALA A 323 16.20 13.60 -26.65
C ALA A 323 17.16 14.08 -27.75
N ASN A 324 18.43 14.38 -27.42
CA ASN A 324 19.46 14.74 -28.38
C ASN A 324 20.10 13.51 -29.06
N MET A 325 19.82 12.31 -28.55
CA MET A 325 20.44 11.06 -28.99
C MET A 325 19.56 10.23 -29.95
N TYR A 326 18.45 10.75 -30.44
CA TYR A 326 17.64 10.03 -31.43
C TYR A 326 16.75 11.00 -32.21
N LYS A 327 16.41 10.66 -33.45
CA LYS A 327 15.57 11.51 -34.32
C LYS A 327 14.19 10.88 -34.48
N GLY A 328 13.17 11.51 -33.88
CA GLY A 328 11.76 11.11 -34.03
C GLY A 328 11.34 9.96 -33.09
N LEU A 329 10.32 9.18 -33.50
CA LEU A 329 9.77 8.02 -32.77
C LEU A 329 10.50 6.71 -33.17
N ASP A 330 11.83 6.75 -33.19
CA ASP A 330 12.63 5.62 -33.65
C ASP A 330 12.66 4.44 -32.66
N THR A 331 13.04 3.26 -33.16
CA THR A 331 13.21 2.04 -32.35
C THR A 331 14.33 2.19 -31.31
N GLN A 332 15.31 3.06 -31.57
CA GLN A 332 16.49 3.29 -30.74
C GLN A 332 16.12 3.99 -29.43
N GLY A 333 15.30 5.05 -29.46
CA GLY A 333 14.83 5.70 -28.24
C GLY A 333 14.03 4.76 -27.32
N ARG A 334 13.26 3.82 -27.89
CA ARG A 334 12.56 2.79 -27.11
C ARG A 334 13.51 1.75 -26.50
N GLN A 335 14.53 1.34 -27.24
CA GLN A 335 15.55 0.42 -26.74
C GLN A 335 16.36 1.05 -25.61
N PHE A 336 16.69 2.35 -25.74
CA PHE A 336 17.30 3.13 -24.67
C PHE A 336 16.44 3.11 -23.41
N TRP A 337 15.17 3.52 -23.48
CA TRP A 337 14.32 3.53 -22.29
C TRP A 337 14.07 2.13 -21.70
N ALA A 338 14.02 1.09 -22.54
CA ALA A 338 13.95 -0.29 -22.06
C ALA A 338 15.21 -0.67 -21.27
N SER A 339 16.41 -0.27 -21.70
CA SER A 339 17.64 -0.56 -20.97
C SER A 339 17.73 0.24 -19.67
N GLN A 340 17.35 1.52 -19.67
CA GLN A 340 17.39 2.35 -18.45
C GLN A 340 16.37 1.86 -17.41
N LEU A 341 15.16 1.48 -17.85
CA LEU A 341 14.16 0.94 -16.94
C LEU A 341 14.52 -0.46 -16.45
N ASN A 342 15.23 -1.28 -17.23
CA ASN A 342 15.73 -2.58 -16.75
C ASN A 342 16.66 -2.43 -15.55
N ASP A 343 17.60 -1.49 -15.62
CA ASP A 343 18.64 -1.27 -14.60
C ASP A 343 18.09 -0.66 -13.29
N ILE A 344 16.92 -0.03 -13.34
CA ILE A 344 16.23 0.51 -12.14
C ILE A 344 15.05 -0.36 -11.70
N CYS A 345 14.52 -1.23 -12.56
CA CYS A 345 13.41 -2.13 -12.21
C CYS A 345 13.89 -3.59 -12.23
N ASP A 346 15.07 -3.85 -11.66
CA ASP A 346 15.80 -5.14 -11.65
C ASP A 346 14.98 -6.38 -11.23
N GLU A 347 13.79 -6.20 -10.64
CA GLU A 347 12.84 -7.27 -10.35
C GLU A 347 12.15 -7.83 -11.62
N ARG A 348 12.23 -7.11 -12.76
CA ARG A 348 11.46 -7.42 -13.96
C ARG A 348 12.28 -7.19 -15.23
N LYS A 349 12.26 -8.15 -16.16
CA LYS A 349 13.02 -8.09 -17.42
C LYS A 349 12.19 -7.43 -18.51
N ILE A 350 12.48 -6.18 -18.79
CA ILE A 350 11.85 -5.36 -19.83
C ILE A 350 12.50 -5.66 -21.18
N THR A 351 11.68 -5.95 -22.19
CA THR A 351 12.16 -6.15 -23.57
C THR A 351 11.34 -5.33 -24.56
N CYS A 352 12.02 -4.72 -25.53
CA CYS A 352 11.36 -4.00 -26.63
C CYS A 352 11.10 -4.98 -27.78
N LYS A 353 9.82 -5.30 -28.05
CA LYS A 353 9.40 -6.15 -29.17
C LYS A 353 8.49 -5.37 -30.13
N LYS A 354 8.67 -5.59 -31.44
CA LYS A 354 7.78 -5.05 -32.48
C LYS A 354 6.54 -5.95 -32.56
N PHE A 355 5.36 -5.39 -32.36
CA PHE A 355 4.10 -6.12 -32.49
C PHE A 355 3.44 -5.79 -33.83
N PRO A 356 2.95 -6.79 -34.61
CA PRO A 356 2.06 -6.50 -35.73
C PRO A 356 0.76 -5.88 -35.20
N LEU A 357 0.27 -4.84 -35.88
CA LEU A 357 -0.95 -4.07 -35.53
C LEU A 357 -2.26 -4.86 -35.64
N SER A 358 -2.19 -6.17 -35.90
CA SER A 358 -3.34 -7.02 -36.18
C SER A 358 -3.35 -8.20 -35.22
N THR A 359 -3.78 -7.98 -33.98
CA THR A 359 -4.62 -8.94 -33.25
C THR A 359 -5.22 -8.16 -32.09
N ASP A 360 -6.54 -8.09 -32.04
CA ASP A 360 -7.28 -7.82 -30.82
C ASP A 360 -6.77 -8.76 -29.73
N ALA A 361 -5.79 -8.29 -28.94
CA ALA A 361 -5.25 -9.01 -27.80
C ALA A 361 -6.23 -8.91 -26.62
N TYR A 362 -7.50 -9.24 -26.87
CA TYR A 362 -8.40 -9.75 -25.86
C TYR A 362 -7.96 -11.19 -25.57
N SER A 363 -6.82 -11.36 -24.89
CA SER A 363 -6.59 -12.60 -24.14
C SER A 363 -7.29 -12.41 -22.79
N SER A 364 -8.63 -12.44 -22.83
CA SER A 364 -9.50 -12.37 -21.66
C SER A 364 -9.57 -13.67 -20.89
N GLU A 365 -8.86 -14.73 -21.30
CA GLU A 365 -9.04 -16.07 -20.72
C GLU A 365 -7.99 -16.42 -19.64
N ASP A 366 -6.88 -15.67 -19.51
CA ASP A 366 -5.82 -15.92 -18.51
C ASP A 366 -5.54 -14.71 -17.59
N GLU A 367 -6.17 -13.55 -17.81
CA GLU A 367 -5.92 -12.32 -17.04
C GLU A 367 -6.57 -12.33 -15.63
N ASP A 368 -7.49 -13.27 -15.35
CA ASP A 368 -8.38 -13.17 -14.19
C ASP A 368 -7.98 -13.99 -12.95
N SER A 369 -6.96 -14.87 -13.04
CA SER A 369 -6.59 -15.77 -11.93
C SER A 369 -5.30 -15.41 -11.19
N VAL A 370 -4.68 -14.25 -11.47
CA VAL A 370 -3.37 -13.94 -10.89
C VAL A 370 -3.51 -13.38 -9.47
N ARG A 371 -3.32 -14.30 -8.52
CA ARG A 371 -3.24 -14.03 -7.08
C ARG A 371 -2.12 -13.04 -6.78
N THR A 372 -2.47 -11.93 -6.13
CA THR A 372 -1.48 -11.01 -5.61
C THR A 372 -0.93 -11.59 -4.30
N GLN A 373 0.29 -12.12 -4.34
CA GLN A 373 0.97 -12.69 -3.17
C GLN A 373 0.90 -11.81 -1.92
N ALA A 374 1.10 -10.50 -2.08
CA ALA A 374 1.05 -9.57 -0.96
C ALA A 374 -0.32 -9.54 -0.28
N LEU A 375 -1.40 -9.80 -1.03
CA LEU A 375 -2.75 -9.92 -0.48
C LEU A 375 -2.92 -11.24 0.28
N GLN A 376 -2.45 -12.38 -0.24
CA GLN A 376 -2.49 -13.66 0.47
C GLN A 376 -1.73 -13.56 1.81
N CYS A 377 -0.52 -13.01 1.77
CA CYS A 377 0.27 -12.72 2.96
C CYS A 377 -0.46 -11.78 3.94
N THR A 378 -1.22 -10.81 3.42
CA THR A 378 -2.09 -9.94 4.24
C THR A 378 -3.22 -10.75 4.88
N ASN A 379 -3.87 -11.65 4.15
CA ASN A 379 -4.92 -12.52 4.68
C ASN A 379 -4.41 -13.38 5.85
N HIS A 380 -3.15 -13.85 5.82
CA HIS A 380 -2.54 -14.55 6.97
C HIS A 380 -2.39 -13.64 8.20
N VAL A 381 -1.91 -12.41 8.01
CA VAL A 381 -1.82 -11.43 9.10
C VAL A 381 -3.20 -11.11 9.66
N LEU A 382 -4.20 -10.88 8.81
CA LEU A 382 -5.57 -10.62 9.23
C LEU A 382 -6.18 -11.83 9.93
N GLY A 383 -5.95 -13.05 9.43
CA GLY A 383 -6.36 -14.29 10.08
C GLY A 383 -5.85 -14.38 11.52
N HIS A 384 -4.59 -14.00 11.76
CA HIS A 384 -4.05 -13.88 13.12
C HIS A 384 -4.80 -12.85 13.98
N LEU A 385 -5.20 -11.70 13.42
CA LEU A 385 -6.00 -10.71 14.13
C LEU A 385 -7.40 -11.23 14.49
N TYR A 386 -8.05 -11.93 13.56
CA TYR A 386 -9.38 -12.55 13.75
C TYR A 386 -9.37 -13.78 14.67
N ALA A 387 -8.21 -14.37 14.94
CA ALA A 387 -8.05 -15.57 15.76
C ALA A 387 -8.26 -15.32 17.27
N ILE A 388 -9.38 -14.70 17.64
CA ILE A 388 -9.81 -14.46 19.03
C ILE A 388 -10.91 -15.45 19.42
N PRO A 389 -10.93 -15.94 20.68
CA PRO A 389 -11.96 -16.87 21.15
C PRO A 389 -13.40 -16.39 20.90
N GLU A 390 -13.63 -15.07 20.98
CA GLU A 390 -14.94 -14.43 20.90
C GLU A 390 -15.57 -14.49 19.50
N LEU A 391 -14.76 -14.61 18.44
CA LEU A 391 -15.24 -14.71 17.06
C LEU A 391 -15.49 -16.14 16.61
N ARG A 392 -15.03 -17.15 17.37
CA ARG A 392 -15.24 -18.55 17.02
C ARG A 392 -16.74 -18.85 16.89
N PRO A 393 -17.17 -19.56 15.84
CA PRO A 393 -18.55 -19.97 15.71
C PRO A 393 -18.93 -20.86 16.90
N LEU A 394 -20.13 -20.65 17.45
CA LEU A 394 -20.67 -21.56 18.44
C LEU A 394 -20.88 -22.92 17.76
N SER A 395 -20.44 -24.00 18.42
CA SER A 395 -20.67 -25.35 17.89
C SER A 395 -22.16 -25.55 17.60
N ILE A 396 -22.48 -26.03 16.40
CA ILE A 396 -23.87 -26.26 15.97
C ILE A 396 -24.63 -27.19 16.92
N TRP A 397 -23.92 -28.09 17.61
CA TRP A 397 -24.48 -28.99 18.61
C TRP A 397 -25.04 -28.27 19.84
N TRP A 398 -24.45 -27.13 20.24
CA TRP A 398 -25.03 -26.29 21.29
C TRP A 398 -26.36 -25.70 20.85
N ILE A 399 -26.45 -25.23 19.60
CA ILE A 399 -27.70 -24.69 19.04
C ILE A 399 -28.75 -25.78 18.95
N ILE A 400 -28.40 -26.95 18.41
CA ILE A 400 -29.29 -28.12 18.32
C ILE A 400 -29.77 -28.55 19.71
N GLY A 401 -28.86 -28.67 20.68
CA GLY A 401 -29.20 -29.04 22.06
C GLY A 401 -30.13 -28.03 22.73
N LEU A 402 -29.89 -26.73 22.52
CA LEU A 402 -30.71 -25.64 23.07
C LEU A 402 -32.12 -25.62 22.44
N LEU A 403 -32.23 -25.82 21.12
CA LEU A 403 -33.50 -25.92 20.42
C LEU A 403 -34.27 -27.20 20.78
N ALA A 404 -33.58 -28.33 20.93
CA ALA A 404 -34.17 -29.58 21.38
C ALA A 404 -34.69 -29.46 22.82
N ALA A 405 -33.93 -28.81 23.71
CA ALA A 405 -34.36 -28.51 25.07
C ALA A 405 -35.62 -27.63 25.07
N LEU A 406 -35.66 -26.58 24.25
CA LEU A 406 -36.84 -25.72 24.11
C LEU A 406 -38.07 -26.51 23.64
N ALA A 407 -37.91 -27.36 22.61
CA ALA A 407 -38.98 -28.20 22.08
C ALA A 407 -39.50 -29.20 23.12
N MET A 408 -38.60 -29.81 23.90
CA MET A 408 -38.96 -30.71 25.01
C MET A 408 -39.70 -29.97 26.13
N ILE A 409 -39.28 -28.74 26.46
CA ILE A 409 -39.95 -27.93 27.48
C ILE A 409 -41.36 -27.54 27.03
N LEU A 410 -41.52 -27.04 25.81
CA LEU A 410 -42.81 -26.56 25.29
C LEU A 410 -43.80 -27.68 24.93
N GLY A 411 -43.30 -28.87 24.57
CA GLY A 411 -44.16 -30.00 24.18
C GLY A 411 -44.45 -30.93 25.35
N PRO A 412 -43.62 -31.97 25.55
CA PRO A 412 -43.90 -33.03 26.52
C PRO A 412 -43.90 -32.53 27.97
N VAL A 413 -42.96 -31.66 28.35
CA VAL A 413 -42.86 -31.21 29.74
C VAL A 413 -44.04 -30.31 30.11
N ASP A 414 -44.36 -29.30 29.29
CA ASP A 414 -45.51 -28.41 29.54
C ASP A 414 -46.84 -29.20 29.62
N TYR A 415 -47.07 -30.12 28.67
CA TYR A 415 -48.27 -30.95 28.67
C TYR A 415 -48.37 -31.81 29.93
N LEU A 416 -47.30 -32.52 30.31
CA LEU A 416 -47.31 -33.39 31.49
C LEU A 416 -47.51 -32.58 32.78
N LEU A 417 -46.88 -31.41 32.88
CA LEU A 417 -46.94 -30.55 34.06
C LEU A 417 -48.33 -29.92 34.23
N LEU A 418 -48.95 -29.46 33.14
CA LEU A 418 -50.32 -28.92 33.16
C LEU A 418 -51.40 -29.99 33.29
N LYS A 419 -51.17 -31.20 32.77
CA LYS A 419 -52.04 -32.36 33.00
C LYS A 419 -52.02 -32.77 34.47
N TRP A 420 -50.85 -32.78 35.10
CA TRP A 420 -50.74 -33.10 36.52
C TRP A 420 -51.41 -32.06 37.43
N LEU A 421 -51.42 -30.79 37.01
CA LEU A 421 -52.09 -29.69 37.73
C LEU A 421 -53.57 -29.49 37.33
N ASP A 422 -54.09 -30.31 36.40
CA ASP A 422 -55.46 -30.23 35.85
C ASP A 422 -55.85 -28.84 35.29
N ARG A 423 -54.86 -28.08 34.78
CA ARG A 423 -55.03 -26.70 34.26
C ARG A 423 -54.55 -26.53 32.83
N GLN A 424 -54.97 -27.44 31.95
CA GLN A 424 -54.61 -27.48 30.53
C GLN A 424 -54.83 -26.15 29.76
N PRO A 425 -55.85 -25.31 30.03
CA PRO A 425 -56.01 -24.03 29.33
C PRO A 425 -54.88 -23.02 29.57
N TRP A 426 -54.03 -23.22 30.60
CA TRP A 426 -52.94 -22.32 30.95
C TRP A 426 -51.71 -22.43 30.05
N THR A 427 -51.70 -23.35 29.07
CA THR A 427 -50.60 -23.54 28.11
C THR A 427 -50.17 -22.25 27.42
N TRP A 428 -51.10 -21.34 27.12
CA TRP A 428 -50.77 -20.04 26.52
C TRP A 428 -49.89 -19.17 27.44
N VAL A 429 -50.12 -19.22 28.75
CA VAL A 429 -49.35 -18.46 29.74
C VAL A 429 -48.00 -19.13 29.98
N THR A 430 -47.96 -20.45 30.16
CA THR A 430 -46.70 -21.18 30.38
C THR A 430 -45.77 -21.08 29.17
N THR A 431 -46.31 -21.24 27.96
CA THR A 431 -45.57 -21.03 26.71
C THR A 431 -44.99 -19.62 26.64
N ALA A 432 -45.78 -18.57 26.92
CA ALA A 432 -45.29 -17.20 26.91
C ALA A 432 -44.17 -16.98 27.94
N VAL A 433 -44.31 -17.53 29.15
CA VAL A 433 -43.28 -17.44 30.20
C VAL A 433 -42.01 -18.17 29.79
N VAL A 434 -42.11 -19.38 29.24
CA VAL A 434 -40.96 -20.16 28.76
C VAL A 434 -40.25 -19.42 27.63
N ILE A 435 -40.98 -18.86 26.66
CA ILE A 435 -40.38 -18.09 25.56
C ILE A 435 -39.66 -16.84 26.11
N CYS A 436 -40.26 -16.11 27.05
CA CYS A 436 -39.63 -14.96 27.68
C CYS A 436 -38.34 -15.35 28.44
N LEU A 437 -38.40 -16.41 29.24
CA LEU A 437 -37.23 -16.91 29.99
C LEU A 437 -36.13 -17.41 29.06
N PHE A 438 -36.49 -18.13 27.99
CA PHE A 438 -35.56 -18.64 27.01
C PHE A 438 -34.90 -17.50 26.23
N THR A 439 -35.68 -16.52 25.79
CA THR A 439 -35.18 -15.34 25.07
C THR A 439 -34.22 -14.53 25.95
N GLY A 440 -34.61 -14.24 27.19
CA GLY A 440 -33.75 -13.54 28.16
C GLY A 440 -32.49 -14.34 28.51
N GLY A 441 -32.63 -15.65 28.70
CA GLY A 441 -31.53 -16.57 28.97
C GLY A 441 -30.55 -16.66 27.81
N ALA A 442 -31.04 -16.80 26.58
CA ALA A 442 -30.22 -16.83 25.37
C ALA A 442 -29.48 -15.51 25.15
N TYR A 443 -30.15 -14.37 25.36
CA TYR A 443 -29.52 -13.05 25.28
C TYR A 443 -28.36 -12.91 26.27
N TYR A 444 -28.58 -13.25 27.54
CA TYR A 444 -27.52 -13.16 28.56
C TYR A 444 -26.41 -14.20 28.36
N ALA A 445 -26.76 -15.41 27.94
CA ALA A 445 -25.80 -16.47 27.62
C ALA A 445 -24.89 -16.05 26.46
N ALA A 446 -25.44 -15.49 25.39
CA ALA A 446 -24.65 -14.97 24.26
C ALA A 446 -23.67 -13.89 24.72
N HIS A 447 -24.11 -12.96 25.57
CA HIS A 447 -23.25 -11.89 26.13
C HIS A 447 -22.15 -12.44 27.06
N ARG A 448 -22.43 -13.51 27.81
CA ARG A 448 -21.44 -14.21 28.65
C ARG A 448 -20.42 -14.99 27.83
N ILE A 449 -20.82 -15.63 26.74
CA ILE A 449 -19.94 -16.48 25.91
C ILE A 449 -19.06 -15.62 24.98
N ARG A 450 -19.63 -14.60 24.34
CA ARG A 450 -18.93 -13.74 23.37
C ARG A 450 -18.02 -12.69 24.02
N GLY A 451 -18.03 -12.59 25.35
CA GLY A 451 -17.24 -11.62 26.09
C GLY A 451 -17.81 -10.20 26.03
N SER A 452 -17.71 -9.46 27.13
CA SER A 452 -18.10 -8.05 27.21
C SER A 452 -16.91 -7.09 27.03
N ALA A 453 -15.70 -7.63 26.85
CA ALA A 453 -14.48 -6.85 26.77
C ALA A 453 -14.09 -6.60 25.30
N MET A 454 -13.75 -5.34 25.01
CA MET A 454 -13.09 -4.99 23.75
C MET A 454 -11.75 -5.73 23.66
N GLN A 455 -11.33 -6.08 22.44
CA GLN A 455 -9.98 -6.58 22.20
C GLN A 455 -9.32 -5.78 21.08
N VAL A 456 -8.06 -5.44 21.28
CA VAL A 456 -7.23 -4.78 20.28
C VAL A 456 -6.02 -5.65 20.00
N ARG A 457 -5.91 -6.14 18.77
CA ARG A 457 -4.78 -6.93 18.31
C ARG A 457 -4.02 -6.16 17.25
N VAL A 458 -2.70 -6.12 17.37
CA VAL A 458 -1.85 -5.34 16.47
C VAL A 458 -0.62 -6.14 16.05
N VAL A 459 -0.29 -6.06 14.77
CA VAL A 459 0.98 -6.51 14.22
C VAL A 459 1.66 -5.29 13.60
N THR A 460 2.81 -4.89 14.14
CA THR A 460 3.59 -3.75 13.65
C THR A 460 4.89 -4.24 13.07
N ILE A 461 5.26 -3.73 11.90
CA ILE A 461 6.54 -3.98 11.24
C ILE A 461 7.22 -2.65 11.01
N THR A 462 8.41 -2.46 11.58
CA THR A 462 9.21 -1.24 11.43
C THR A 462 10.52 -1.55 10.73
N ASP A 463 10.74 -0.90 9.60
CA ASP A 463 11.90 -1.09 8.74
C ASP A 463 12.76 0.17 8.74
N GLY A 464 14.07 0.01 8.94
CA GLY A 464 15.01 1.13 8.85
C GLY A 464 16.35 0.72 8.26
N ILE A 465 17.08 1.73 7.78
CA ILE A 465 18.46 1.60 7.34
C ILE A 465 19.32 2.46 8.27
N ALA A 466 20.35 1.85 8.87
CA ALA A 466 21.17 2.49 9.88
C ALA A 466 21.78 3.83 9.42
N ALA A 467 22.16 3.94 8.15
CA ALA A 467 22.77 5.14 7.58
C ALA A 467 21.81 6.34 7.42
N ASP A 468 20.50 6.10 7.28
CA ASP A 468 19.53 7.15 6.96
C ASP A 468 18.90 7.78 8.20
N GLY A 469 18.96 7.10 9.36
CA GLY A 469 18.33 7.56 10.60
C GLY A 469 16.80 7.58 10.57
N ASP A 470 16.19 7.08 9.49
CA ASP A 470 14.74 7.05 9.29
C ASP A 470 14.19 5.63 9.34
N SER A 471 12.93 5.52 9.79
CA SER A 471 12.20 4.25 9.82
C SER A 471 10.81 4.38 9.19
N TRP A 472 10.36 3.28 8.61
CA TRP A 472 9.05 3.13 8.01
C TRP A 472 8.27 2.05 8.74
N THR A 473 7.03 2.36 9.12
CA THR A 473 6.20 1.45 9.88
C THR A 473 4.94 1.10 9.11
N THR A 474 4.63 -0.19 9.11
CA THR A 474 3.34 -0.74 8.68
C THR A 474 2.68 -1.40 9.89
N CYS A 475 1.42 -1.05 10.18
CA CYS A 475 0.68 -1.47 11.35
C CYS A 475 -0.66 -2.07 10.92
N TYR A 476 -0.89 -3.35 11.21
CA TYR A 476 -2.17 -4.02 11.04
C TYR A 476 -2.87 -4.05 12.39
N ALA A 477 -4.01 -3.40 12.52
CA ALA A 477 -4.76 -3.31 13.77
C ALA A 477 -6.17 -3.91 13.60
N GLY A 478 -6.57 -4.79 14.52
CA GLY A 478 -7.91 -5.35 14.62
C GLY A 478 -8.57 -4.90 15.91
N VAL A 479 -9.75 -4.29 15.80
CA VAL A 479 -10.57 -3.84 16.93
C VAL A 479 -11.84 -4.67 16.97
N PHE A 480 -11.97 -5.51 18.00
CA PHE A 480 -13.18 -6.28 18.29
C PHE A 480 -14.11 -5.48 19.20
N ALA A 481 -15.37 -5.33 18.77
CA ALA A 481 -16.38 -4.54 19.44
C ALA A 481 -17.37 -5.42 20.25
N PRO A 482 -17.47 -5.26 21.58
CA PRO A 482 -18.46 -5.97 22.40
C PRO A 482 -19.87 -5.38 22.27
N SER A 483 -20.00 -4.17 21.70
CA SER A 483 -21.26 -3.48 21.44
C SER A 483 -21.19 -2.67 20.15
N SER A 484 -22.33 -2.49 19.48
CA SER A 484 -22.41 -1.60 18.31
C SER A 484 -22.25 -0.15 18.73
N ASP A 485 -21.17 0.50 18.31
CA ASP A 485 -20.88 1.90 18.66
C ASP A 485 -19.88 2.52 17.66
N LEU A 486 -19.62 3.82 17.82
CA LEU A 486 -18.57 4.57 17.14
C LEU A 486 -17.28 4.52 17.98
N TYR A 487 -16.29 3.77 17.48
CA TYR A 487 -15.00 3.60 18.13
C TYR A 487 -14.00 4.64 17.62
N ASN A 488 -13.52 5.50 18.52
CA ASN A 488 -12.54 6.52 18.20
C ASN A 488 -11.13 6.00 18.47
N ILE A 489 -10.23 6.11 17.49
CA ILE A 489 -8.81 5.78 17.63
C ILE A 489 -8.04 7.06 17.97
N ALA A 490 -7.65 7.22 19.23
CA ALA A 490 -6.93 8.39 19.74
C ALA A 490 -5.42 8.12 19.84
N GLY A 491 -4.61 9.19 19.75
CA GLY A 491 -3.15 9.10 19.81
C GLY A 491 -2.46 8.86 18.46
N LEU A 492 -3.20 9.03 17.34
CA LEU A 492 -2.64 8.93 16.00
C LEU A 492 -1.88 10.21 15.62
N ASP A 493 -0.65 10.07 15.13
CA ASP A 493 0.15 11.17 14.61
C ASP A 493 -0.42 11.72 13.29
N ASP A 494 -0.13 12.99 13.00
CA ASP A 494 -0.62 13.67 11.79
C ASP A 494 -0.08 13.09 10.47
N ASN A 495 1.04 12.36 10.51
CA ASN A 495 1.68 11.79 9.33
C ASN A 495 1.24 10.34 9.02
N GLN A 496 0.23 9.83 9.73
CA GLN A 496 -0.20 8.45 9.60
C GLN A 496 -1.25 8.27 8.49
N TRP A 497 -1.05 7.25 7.64
CA TRP A 497 -1.97 6.91 6.56
C TRP A 497 -2.69 5.61 6.89
N TRP A 498 -3.92 5.73 7.36
CA TRP A 498 -4.76 4.59 7.71
C TRP A 498 -5.76 4.29 6.60
N SER A 499 -6.00 3.02 6.36
CA SER A 499 -7.08 2.51 5.51
C SER A 499 -7.76 1.34 6.22
N ALA A 500 -8.95 0.96 5.78
CA ALA A 500 -9.52 -0.30 6.22
C ALA A 500 -8.70 -1.44 5.61
N SER A 501 -8.86 -2.64 6.12
CA SER A 501 -8.35 -3.86 5.49
C SER A 501 -9.34 -4.96 5.82
N ASN A 502 -9.62 -5.85 4.87
CA ASN A 502 -10.50 -6.99 5.08
C ASN A 502 -9.85 -8.20 4.39
N PRO A 503 -10.00 -9.42 4.93
CA PRO A 503 -9.64 -10.62 4.20
C PRO A 503 -10.50 -10.69 2.93
N THR A 504 -9.85 -10.69 1.78
CA THR A 504 -10.52 -10.73 0.48
C THR A 504 -10.17 -12.03 -0.22
N ASP A 505 -11.18 -12.67 -0.80
CA ASP A 505 -11.00 -13.79 -1.71
C ASP A 505 -10.94 -13.25 -3.15
N GLN A 506 -9.75 -13.32 -3.75
CA GLN A 506 -9.52 -12.87 -5.13
C GLN A 506 -10.11 -13.81 -6.18
N TYR A 507 -10.58 -15.01 -5.80
CA TYR A 507 -11.17 -15.96 -6.75
C TYR A 507 -12.62 -15.61 -7.13
N ARG A 508 -13.18 -14.51 -6.63
CA ARG A 508 -14.53 -14.10 -7.02
C ARG A 508 -14.52 -13.60 -8.47
N ASP A 509 -15.05 -14.46 -9.33
CA ASP A 509 -15.30 -14.19 -10.74
C ASP A 509 -15.97 -12.82 -10.90
N GLN A 510 -15.55 -12.12 -11.97
CA GLN A 510 -16.09 -10.84 -12.40
C GLN A 510 -17.63 -10.82 -12.57
N TRP A 511 -18.29 -11.98 -12.62
CA TRP A 511 -19.75 -12.10 -12.74
C TRP A 511 -20.54 -11.91 -11.44
N ASP A 512 -19.87 -11.81 -10.29
CA ASP A 512 -20.50 -11.53 -9.00
C ASP A 512 -20.66 -10.00 -8.79
N ASP A 513 -21.39 -9.35 -9.71
CA ASP A 513 -21.52 -7.90 -9.90
C ASP A 513 -22.12 -7.10 -8.70
N ASP A 514 -22.48 -7.74 -7.59
CA ASP A 514 -23.31 -7.16 -6.52
C ASP A 514 -22.63 -7.04 -5.14
N VAL A 515 -21.30 -7.21 -5.01
CA VAL A 515 -20.63 -6.98 -3.72
C VAL A 515 -20.50 -5.50 -3.44
N THR A 516 -21.58 -4.92 -2.92
CA THR A 516 -21.58 -3.58 -2.37
C THR A 516 -21.02 -3.63 -0.96
N ALA A 517 -19.91 -2.94 -0.72
CA ALA A 517 -19.38 -2.77 0.62
C ALA A 517 -20.44 -2.17 1.56
N SER A 518 -20.58 -2.77 2.74
CA SER A 518 -21.65 -2.44 3.70
C SER A 518 -21.21 -1.47 4.80
N ARG A 519 -19.90 -1.31 5.02
CA ARG A 519 -19.35 -0.42 6.06
C ARG A 519 -18.81 0.86 5.45
N ASN A 520 -19.20 2.00 6.02
CA ASN A 520 -18.69 3.30 5.62
C ASN A 520 -17.69 3.79 6.67
N ILE A 521 -16.44 3.98 6.26
CA ILE A 521 -15.40 4.50 7.14
C ILE A 521 -14.95 5.87 6.62
N SER A 522 -15.19 6.89 7.44
CA SER A 522 -14.79 8.26 7.15
C SER A 522 -13.36 8.54 7.58
N TYR A 523 -12.64 9.31 6.78
CA TYR A 523 -11.27 9.72 7.01
C TYR A 523 -11.11 11.22 6.82
N ASN A 524 -10.28 11.83 7.66
CA ASN A 524 -9.84 13.21 7.49
C ASN A 524 -8.44 13.19 6.85
N GLN A 525 -8.34 13.68 5.61
CA GLN A 525 -7.08 13.73 4.88
C GLN A 525 -6.58 15.18 4.77
N ASN A 526 -5.38 15.45 5.29
CA ASN A 526 -4.88 16.82 5.48
C ASN A 526 -3.52 17.12 4.82
N GLY A 527 -3.16 16.42 3.74
CA GLY A 527 -1.89 16.62 3.03
C GLY A 527 -0.65 16.22 3.83
N LYS A 528 -0.85 15.43 4.89
CA LYS A 528 0.19 14.85 5.76
C LYS A 528 -0.15 13.41 6.12
N GLY A 529 -1.43 13.14 6.40
CA GLY A 529 -1.95 11.82 6.74
C GLY A 529 -3.40 11.63 6.33
N ASN A 530 -3.88 10.40 6.53
CA ASN A 530 -5.27 9.99 6.34
C ASN A 530 -5.73 9.30 7.63
N ARG A 531 -6.42 10.03 8.51
CA ARG A 531 -6.79 9.55 9.84
C ARG A 531 -8.28 9.18 9.90
N PRO A 532 -8.65 8.03 10.48
CA PRO A 532 -10.05 7.65 10.58
C PRO A 532 -10.79 8.62 11.53
N ALA A 533 -12.00 8.99 11.14
CA ALA A 533 -13.01 9.49 12.06
C ALA A 533 -13.52 8.33 12.95
N PRO A 534 -14.36 8.57 13.97
CA PRO A 534 -14.95 7.49 14.77
C PRO A 534 -15.58 6.40 13.89
N ILE A 535 -15.12 5.17 14.08
CA ILE A 535 -15.39 4.04 13.20
C ILE A 535 -16.63 3.29 13.67
N PRO A 536 -17.66 3.09 12.82
CA PRO A 536 -18.80 2.26 13.18
C PRO A 536 -18.40 0.78 13.17
N ILE A 537 -18.48 0.12 14.32
CA ILE A 537 -18.22 -1.32 14.44
C ILE A 537 -19.45 -1.98 15.06
N ASN A 538 -19.96 -3.04 14.41
CA ASN A 538 -21.11 -3.79 14.90
C ASN A 538 -20.74 -4.67 16.09
N ILE A 539 -21.72 -4.95 16.96
CA ILE A 539 -21.59 -5.89 18.07
C ILE A 539 -21.02 -7.24 17.61
N TRP A 540 -20.07 -7.75 18.37
CA TRP A 540 -19.39 -9.04 18.16
C TRP A 540 -18.76 -9.20 16.77
N SER A 541 -18.29 -8.08 16.21
CA SER A 541 -17.54 -8.06 14.97
C SER A 541 -16.19 -7.38 15.19
N MET A 542 -15.25 -7.70 14.31
CA MET A 542 -13.96 -7.04 14.26
C MET A 542 -13.87 -6.14 13.02
N GLN A 543 -13.27 -4.96 13.22
CA GLN A 543 -12.81 -4.09 12.13
C GLN A 543 -11.29 -4.12 12.10
N THR A 544 -10.73 -4.44 10.94
CA THR A 544 -9.29 -4.40 10.69
C THR A 544 -8.91 -3.15 9.88
N MET A 545 -7.74 -2.62 10.19
CA MET A 545 -7.18 -1.36 9.68
C MET A 545 -5.70 -1.55 9.36
N LEU A 546 -5.23 -0.90 8.30
CA LEU A 546 -3.84 -0.87 7.87
C LEU A 546 -3.32 0.58 7.98
N GLY A 547 -2.31 0.80 8.81
CA GLY A 547 -1.60 2.06 8.97
C GLY A 547 -0.22 2.00 8.33
N GLU A 548 0.14 3.01 7.52
CA GLU A 548 1.42 3.11 6.83
C GLU A 548 2.03 4.49 7.06
N TYR A 549 3.24 4.58 7.63
CA TYR A 549 3.82 5.89 7.99
C TYR A 549 5.31 5.86 8.29
N ARG A 550 5.95 7.03 8.23
CA ARG A 550 7.32 7.25 8.69
C ARG A 550 7.34 7.42 10.22
N SER A 551 8.14 6.65 10.93
CA SER A 551 8.25 6.69 12.41
C SER A 551 9.49 7.40 12.94
N GLY A 552 10.41 7.80 12.06
CA GLY A 552 11.51 8.75 12.34
C GLY A 552 12.65 8.24 13.23
N SER A 553 12.48 7.16 13.99
CA SER A 553 13.56 6.48 14.71
C SER A 553 13.34 4.98 14.75
N MET A 554 14.44 4.23 14.79
CA MET A 554 14.41 2.78 14.96
C MET A 554 14.40 2.42 16.45
N PRO A 555 13.70 1.35 16.86
CA PRO A 555 13.71 0.88 18.24
C PRO A 555 14.99 0.14 18.64
N ILE A 556 15.87 -0.11 17.66
CA ILE A 556 17.17 -0.74 17.85
C ILE A 556 18.25 0.05 17.12
N SER A 557 19.49 -0.04 17.62
CA SER A 557 20.69 0.26 16.85
C SER A 557 21.61 -0.95 16.87
N ALA A 558 22.45 -1.09 15.86
CA ALA A 558 23.45 -2.13 15.85
C ALA A 558 24.66 -1.77 14.98
N THR A 559 25.81 -2.31 15.35
CA THR A 559 27.08 -2.17 14.65
C THR A 559 27.66 -3.54 14.35
N ILE A 560 28.30 -3.67 13.19
CA ILE A 560 28.90 -4.92 12.73
C ILE A 560 30.36 -4.65 12.41
N GLU A 561 31.25 -5.32 13.15
CA GLU A 561 32.68 -5.30 12.89
C GLU A 561 33.09 -6.61 12.22
N LEU A 562 33.71 -6.48 11.06
CA LEU A 562 34.31 -7.60 10.33
C LEU A 562 35.82 -7.61 10.64
N ASP A 563 36.35 -8.73 11.11
CA ASP A 563 37.76 -8.84 11.49
C ASP A 563 38.69 -8.70 10.24
N ASN A 564 39.73 -7.85 10.33
CA ASN A 564 40.43 -7.19 9.21
C ASN A 564 41.43 -8.04 8.39
N GLY A 565 41.40 -9.36 8.47
CA GLY A 565 42.37 -10.22 7.76
C GLY A 565 41.99 -10.66 6.34
N PHE A 566 40.80 -10.33 5.82
CA PHE A 566 40.10 -11.28 4.94
C PHE A 566 39.45 -10.67 3.69
N ALA A 567 40.24 -10.58 2.62
CA ALA A 567 39.83 -10.11 1.30
C ALA A 567 39.11 -11.18 0.46
N ASN A 568 37.86 -11.56 0.78
CA ASN A 568 36.86 -12.02 -0.22
C ASN A 568 35.49 -12.32 0.45
N PRO A 569 34.43 -11.53 0.20
CA PRO A 569 33.08 -11.79 0.74
C PRO A 569 32.42 -13.08 0.21
N ASN A 570 33.00 -13.78 -0.78
CA ASN A 570 32.42 -14.97 -1.42
C ASN A 570 32.94 -16.32 -0.90
N SER A 571 33.81 -16.39 0.11
CA SER A 571 34.31 -17.68 0.65
C SER A 571 33.56 -18.15 1.90
N SER A 572 33.16 -19.43 1.91
CA SER A 572 32.38 -20.14 2.95
C SER A 572 33.19 -20.64 4.16
N SER A 573 34.46 -20.27 4.26
CA SER A 573 35.34 -20.68 5.37
C SER A 573 35.23 -19.73 6.58
N HIS A 574 34.59 -20.23 7.65
CA HIS A 574 34.73 -19.87 9.08
C HIS A 574 35.04 -18.39 9.41
N ARG A 575 34.01 -17.53 9.41
CA ARG A 575 34.11 -16.14 9.87
C ARG A 575 33.61 -16.01 11.31
N GLN A 576 34.37 -15.38 12.19
CA GLN A 576 33.90 -14.94 13.49
C GLN A 576 33.43 -13.49 13.31
N ILE A 577 32.12 -13.24 13.42
CA ILE A 577 31.52 -11.91 13.27
C ILE A 577 31.22 -11.37 14.66
N SER A 578 31.55 -10.10 14.91
CA SER A 578 31.18 -9.40 16.13
C SER A 578 30.07 -8.40 15.82
N ILE A 579 28.94 -8.52 16.51
CA ILE A 579 27.77 -7.66 16.31
C ILE A 579 27.34 -7.14 17.67
N GLN A 580 27.21 -5.82 17.79
CA GLN A 580 26.63 -5.20 18.97
C GLN A 580 25.24 -4.72 18.62
N ILE A 581 24.25 -5.10 19.43
CA ILE A 581 22.84 -4.73 19.26
C ILE A 581 22.38 -4.02 20.53
N ASN A 582 21.81 -2.83 20.38
CA ASN A 582 21.24 -2.05 21.47
C ASN A 582 19.72 -1.99 21.31
N ASN A 583 19.01 -2.37 22.36
CA ASN A 583 17.58 -2.12 22.48
C ASN A 583 17.39 -0.68 22.98
N LEU A 584 16.67 0.15 22.22
CA LEU A 584 16.52 1.59 22.51
C LEU A 584 15.16 1.93 23.17
N VAL A 585 14.37 0.92 23.51
CA VAL A 585 13.02 1.09 24.05
C VAL A 585 12.84 0.35 25.37
N ASP A 586 11.85 0.82 26.16
CA ASP A 586 11.46 0.27 27.46
C ASP A 586 10.69 -1.08 27.37
N THR A 587 10.87 -1.83 26.29
CA THR A 587 10.25 -3.15 26.08
C THR A 587 11.36 -4.14 25.75
N PRO A 588 11.47 -5.28 26.46
CA PRO A 588 12.48 -6.28 26.16
C PRO A 588 12.24 -6.89 24.78
N ILE A 589 13.33 -7.16 24.06
CA ILE A 589 13.30 -7.96 22.84
C ILE A 589 13.11 -9.42 23.26
N ALA A 590 12.09 -10.09 22.74
CA ALA A 590 11.76 -11.47 23.07
C ALA A 590 12.69 -12.45 22.33
N SER A 591 12.96 -12.19 21.06
CA SER A 591 13.91 -12.94 20.24
C SER A 591 14.38 -12.11 19.05
N GLY A 592 15.46 -12.55 18.40
CA GLY A 592 15.91 -11.94 17.17
C GLY A 592 16.89 -12.79 16.39
N LYS A 593 17.21 -12.32 15.19
CA LYS A 593 18.23 -12.91 14.34
C LYS A 593 18.88 -11.87 13.46
N VAL A 594 20.16 -12.08 13.17
CA VAL A 594 20.86 -11.31 12.14
C VAL A 594 20.92 -12.14 10.87
N VAL A 595 20.42 -11.60 9.77
CA VAL A 595 20.35 -12.25 8.46
C VAL A 595 21.36 -11.61 7.51
N PHE A 596 22.06 -12.43 6.76
CA PHE A 596 23.08 -12.07 5.77
C PHE A 596 22.67 -12.54 4.37
N LYS A 597 23.53 -12.26 3.39
CA LYS A 597 23.43 -12.79 2.03
C LYS A 597 23.16 -14.30 2.03
N ASP A 598 22.41 -14.78 1.04
CA ASP A 598 22.12 -16.21 0.85
C ASP A 598 21.39 -16.91 2.01
N GLY A 599 20.77 -16.13 2.90
CA GLY A 599 19.97 -16.68 4.01
C GLY A 599 20.79 -17.12 5.22
N TRP A 600 22.11 -16.89 5.23
CA TRP A 600 22.93 -17.14 6.42
C TRP A 600 22.43 -16.30 7.60
N GLU A 601 22.27 -16.91 8.76
CA GLU A 601 21.72 -16.21 9.93
C GLU A 601 22.47 -16.52 11.23
N LEU A 602 22.36 -15.60 12.18
CA LEU A 602 22.83 -15.74 13.55
C LEU A 602 21.67 -15.41 14.51
N PRO A 603 20.96 -16.41 15.04
CA PRO A 603 19.88 -16.19 15.99
C PRO A 603 20.41 -15.78 17.36
N PHE A 604 19.58 -15.07 18.11
CA PHE A 604 19.84 -14.73 19.50
C PHE A 604 18.55 -14.69 20.31
N GLU A 605 18.69 -14.83 21.62
CA GLU A 605 17.57 -14.86 22.56
C GLU A 605 17.13 -13.43 22.96
N SER A 606 16.73 -13.23 24.20
CA SER A 606 16.19 -11.96 24.66
C SER A 606 17.26 -10.89 24.89
N ILE A 607 16.89 -9.63 24.67
CA ILE A 607 17.66 -8.46 25.11
C ILE A 607 16.76 -7.67 26.04
N GLU A 608 17.25 -7.37 27.25
CA GLU A 608 16.50 -6.59 28.24
C GLU A 608 16.08 -5.21 27.70
N ALA A 609 15.07 -4.61 28.34
CA ALA A 609 14.66 -3.25 28.05
C ALA A 609 15.85 -2.29 28.24
N ASN A 610 16.12 -1.43 27.25
CA ASN A 610 17.31 -0.57 27.20
C ASN A 610 18.66 -1.31 27.33
N GLY A 611 18.67 -2.62 27.05
CA GLY A 611 19.86 -3.46 27.15
C GLY A 611 20.71 -3.49 25.89
N GLN A 612 21.88 -4.11 26.01
CA GLN A 612 22.82 -4.35 24.93
C GLN A 612 23.15 -5.84 24.86
N LEU A 613 23.39 -6.35 23.65
CA LEU A 613 23.87 -7.69 23.39
C LEU A 613 25.07 -7.64 22.45
N ASP A 614 26.18 -8.23 22.88
CA ASP A 614 27.35 -8.45 22.03
C ASP A 614 27.36 -9.92 21.56
N LEU A 615 27.11 -10.11 20.27
CA LEU A 615 27.08 -11.42 19.62
C LEU A 615 28.41 -11.74 18.97
N LYS A 616 28.94 -12.92 19.31
CA LYS A 616 30.06 -13.55 18.60
C LYS A 616 29.69 -14.99 18.30
N GLY A 617 29.70 -15.37 17.03
CA GLY A 617 29.27 -16.71 16.66
C GLY A 617 29.53 -17.06 15.21
N ARG A 618 29.29 -18.34 14.91
CA ARG A 618 29.32 -18.88 13.55
C ARG A 618 27.93 -18.72 12.93
N LEU A 619 27.90 -18.37 11.65
CA LEU A 619 26.67 -18.30 10.87
C LEU A 619 26.07 -19.70 10.65
N ASN A 620 24.77 -19.80 10.84
CA ASN A 620 23.97 -20.98 10.53
C ASN A 620 23.35 -20.82 9.13
N PRO A 621 23.24 -21.90 8.34
CA PRO A 621 22.48 -21.84 7.10
C PRO A 621 21.00 -21.63 7.43
N GLY A 622 20.42 -20.56 6.91
CA GLY A 622 18.99 -20.28 6.98
C GLY A 622 18.38 -20.23 5.57
N ARG A 623 17.12 -19.79 5.48
CA ARG A 623 16.42 -19.61 4.20
C ARG A 623 16.71 -18.22 3.64
N ARG A 624 16.81 -18.11 2.31
CA ARG A 624 16.88 -16.78 1.68
C ARG A 624 15.57 -16.04 1.90
N LEU A 625 15.67 -14.72 2.09
CA LEU A 625 14.49 -13.88 2.29
C LEU A 625 13.53 -14.00 1.11
N ILE A 626 14.02 -13.97 -0.14
CA ILE A 626 13.18 -14.14 -1.34
C ILE A 626 12.67 -15.58 -1.53
N GLU A 627 13.32 -16.61 -0.99
CA GLU A 627 12.76 -17.98 -1.06
C GLU A 627 11.51 -18.11 -0.19
N LEU A 628 11.35 -17.26 0.83
CA LEU A 628 10.09 -17.12 1.57
C LEU A 628 8.99 -16.44 0.72
N ASP A 629 9.38 -15.70 -0.32
CA ASP A 629 8.50 -15.10 -1.34
C ASP A 629 8.05 -16.13 -2.41
N THR A 630 8.54 -17.38 -2.40
CA THR A 630 8.20 -18.38 -3.44
C THR A 630 7.81 -19.74 -2.86
N ASP A 631 7.69 -19.87 -1.54
CA ASP A 631 7.31 -21.14 -0.91
C ASP A 631 5.85 -21.45 -1.28
N ASP A 632 5.68 -22.27 -2.32
CA ASP A 632 4.46 -22.83 -2.91
C ASP A 632 3.64 -23.70 -1.94
N ARG A 633 3.75 -23.50 -0.61
CA ARG A 633 2.91 -24.21 0.38
C ARG A 633 1.41 -23.98 0.18
N HIS A 634 1.02 -23.11 -0.73
CA HIS A 634 -0.36 -22.70 -0.98
C HIS A 634 -0.77 -22.88 -2.45
N SER A 635 0.01 -23.63 -3.25
CA SER A 635 -0.36 -24.01 -4.63
C SER A 635 -1.07 -25.37 -4.72
N ASP A 636 -1.28 -26.08 -3.61
CA ASP A 636 -2.17 -27.23 -3.62
C ASP A 636 -3.60 -26.72 -3.85
N TYR A 637 -4.00 -26.75 -5.11
CA TYR A 637 -5.31 -26.38 -5.66
C TYR A 637 -6.51 -27.00 -4.90
N GLU A 638 -6.31 -27.92 -3.96
CA GLU A 638 -7.36 -28.57 -3.17
C GLU A 638 -7.69 -27.87 -1.84
N ASP A 639 -6.80 -27.07 -1.25
CA ASP A 639 -7.07 -26.40 0.05
C ASP A 639 -7.86 -25.07 -0.11
N ASP A 640 -8.06 -24.61 -1.34
CA ASP A 640 -8.59 -23.28 -1.67
C ASP A 640 -10.13 -23.16 -1.63
N TYR A 641 -10.87 -24.27 -1.65
CA TYR A 641 -12.33 -24.25 -1.43
C TYR A 641 -12.71 -24.01 0.04
N TYR A 642 -11.71 -23.93 0.93
CA TYR A 642 -11.90 -23.89 2.38
C TYR A 642 -11.33 -22.61 3.03
N TYR A 643 -11.28 -21.47 2.34
CA TYR A 643 -10.97 -20.19 3.02
C TYR A 643 -11.99 -19.85 4.12
N GLU A 644 -13.23 -20.31 3.99
CA GLU A 644 -14.27 -20.19 5.03
C GLU A 644 -13.97 -21.07 6.28
N TYR A 645 -13.07 -22.06 6.16
CA TYR A 645 -12.63 -22.95 7.25
C TYR A 645 -11.16 -22.73 7.69
N ALA A 646 -10.33 -22.03 6.91
CA ALA A 646 -8.92 -21.78 7.23
C ALA A 646 -8.71 -20.84 8.43
N MET A 647 -9.74 -20.10 8.87
CA MET A 647 -9.74 -19.37 10.14
C MET A 647 -9.51 -20.27 11.37
N ASP A 648 -9.65 -21.59 11.24
CA ASP A 648 -9.50 -22.54 12.36
C ASP A 648 -8.04 -22.98 12.61
N ARG A 649 -7.09 -22.75 11.69
CA ARG A 649 -5.76 -23.41 11.77
C ARG A 649 -4.58 -22.61 12.30
N THR A 650 -4.63 -21.28 12.47
CA THR A 650 -3.45 -20.55 13.00
C THR A 650 -3.81 -19.51 14.06
N SER A 651 -3.71 -19.92 15.34
CA SER A 651 -3.66 -18.95 16.46
C SER A 651 -2.33 -18.17 16.50
N HIS A 652 -1.31 -18.66 15.80
CA HIS A 652 0.03 -18.09 15.74
C HIS A 652 0.20 -17.23 14.48
N LEU A 653 0.91 -16.11 14.62
CA LEU A 653 1.27 -15.25 13.50
C LEU A 653 2.27 -15.98 12.62
N ASP A 654 1.97 -16.14 11.34
CA ASP A 654 2.98 -16.49 10.34
C ASP A 654 3.87 -15.26 10.07
N ARG A 655 5.06 -15.29 10.66
CA ARG A 655 6.01 -14.18 10.61
C ARG A 655 6.51 -13.95 9.18
N ASP A 656 6.68 -15.01 8.40
CA ASP A 656 7.19 -14.92 7.04
C ASP A 656 6.16 -14.23 6.14
N SER A 657 4.89 -14.65 6.20
CA SER A 657 3.78 -13.93 5.53
C SER A 657 3.70 -12.47 5.95
N ALA A 658 3.93 -12.14 7.23
CA ALA A 658 3.90 -10.75 7.68
C ALA A 658 4.97 -9.88 6.98
N LEU A 659 6.14 -10.45 6.63
CA LEU A 659 7.17 -9.73 5.88
C LEU A 659 6.80 -9.46 4.42
N PHE A 660 5.89 -10.24 3.84
CA PHE A 660 5.44 -10.08 2.45
C PHE A 660 4.02 -9.52 2.32
N ALA A 661 3.38 -9.17 3.44
CA ALA A 661 2.08 -8.55 3.46
C ALA A 661 2.09 -7.14 2.84
N GLN A 662 0.89 -6.67 2.51
CA GLN A 662 0.65 -5.41 1.83
C GLN A 662 1.21 -4.23 2.64
N GLY A 663 2.00 -3.38 1.98
CA GLY A 663 2.67 -2.25 2.61
C GLY A 663 4.06 -2.60 3.15
N VAL A 664 4.46 -3.87 3.16
CA VAL A 664 5.79 -4.34 3.62
C VAL A 664 6.59 -5.00 2.51
N SER A 665 5.92 -5.77 1.63
CA SER A 665 6.53 -6.56 0.56
C SER A 665 7.61 -5.85 -0.25
N THR A 666 7.34 -4.63 -0.73
CA THR A 666 8.33 -3.83 -1.48
C THR A 666 9.60 -3.62 -0.66
N ARG A 667 9.50 -3.21 0.60
CA ARG A 667 10.68 -3.01 1.46
C ARG A 667 11.42 -4.31 1.72
N THR A 668 10.70 -5.43 1.87
CA THR A 668 11.30 -6.76 2.05
C THR A 668 12.18 -7.16 0.86
N ARG A 669 11.69 -6.97 -0.38
CA ARG A 669 12.52 -7.20 -1.58
C ARG A 669 13.73 -6.28 -1.64
N ARG A 670 13.59 -5.03 -1.21
CA ARG A 670 14.70 -4.06 -1.14
C ARG A 670 15.74 -4.45 -0.10
N ILE A 671 15.30 -4.93 1.06
CA ILE A 671 16.18 -5.46 2.10
C ILE A 671 17.00 -6.63 1.54
N ASP A 672 16.39 -7.56 0.80
CA ASP A 672 17.14 -8.64 0.16
C ASP A 672 18.25 -8.10 -0.76
N LYS A 673 17.96 -7.09 -1.58
CA LYS A 673 18.98 -6.43 -2.41
C LYS A 673 20.10 -5.77 -1.60
N TYR A 674 19.85 -5.32 -0.38
CA TYR A 674 20.92 -4.88 0.53
C TYR A 674 21.77 -6.05 1.01
N LEU A 675 21.15 -7.18 1.36
CA LEU A 675 21.85 -8.41 1.77
C LEU A 675 22.74 -8.93 0.63
N GLN A 676 22.22 -8.97 -0.61
CA GLN A 676 22.99 -9.40 -1.79
C GLN A 676 24.24 -8.54 -2.03
N ASN A 677 24.20 -7.27 -1.61
CA ASN A 677 25.31 -6.31 -1.72
C ASN A 677 26.21 -6.29 -0.47
N GLY A 678 26.10 -7.29 0.40
CA GLY A 678 26.97 -7.46 1.56
C GLY A 678 26.56 -6.67 2.80
N SER A 679 25.34 -6.13 2.85
CA SER A 679 24.75 -5.66 4.12
C SER A 679 24.20 -6.84 4.93
N ALA A 680 23.87 -6.58 6.19
CA ALA A 680 23.13 -7.50 7.04
C ALA A 680 21.82 -6.85 7.51
N MET A 681 20.86 -7.67 7.95
CA MET A 681 19.61 -7.23 8.56
C MET A 681 19.53 -7.78 9.97
N VAL A 682 19.40 -6.91 10.96
CA VAL A 682 19.02 -7.30 12.32
C VAL A 682 17.51 -7.28 12.41
N MET A 683 16.89 -8.44 12.63
CA MET A 683 15.46 -8.59 12.83
C MET A 683 15.19 -8.96 14.28
N VAL A 684 14.34 -8.18 14.95
CA VAL A 684 13.96 -8.39 16.35
C VAL A 684 12.46 -8.43 16.49
N GLU A 685 12.00 -9.16 17.51
CA GLU A 685 10.59 -9.26 17.87
C GLU A 685 10.38 -8.81 19.31
N TYR A 686 9.40 -7.94 19.50
CA TYR A 686 8.86 -7.57 20.80
C TYR A 686 7.48 -8.22 20.95
N GLU A 687 7.30 -8.99 22.00
CA GLU A 687 5.99 -9.52 22.39
C GLU A 687 5.32 -8.60 23.41
N LYS A 688 4.01 -8.37 23.26
CA LYS A 688 3.20 -7.53 24.17
C LYS A 688 3.72 -6.09 24.29
N ALA A 689 4.29 -5.55 23.23
CA ALA A 689 4.74 -4.17 23.19
C ALA A 689 3.57 -3.19 23.42
N PRO A 690 3.78 -2.06 24.11
CA PRO A 690 2.72 -1.09 24.34
C PRO A 690 2.20 -0.52 23.00
N LEU A 691 0.88 -0.32 22.92
CA LEU A 691 0.26 0.30 21.75
C LEU A 691 0.53 1.81 21.75
N LYS A 692 0.80 2.36 20.57
CA LYS A 692 0.99 3.80 20.36
C LYS A 692 -0.32 4.58 20.25
N PHE A 693 -1.45 3.89 20.19
CA PHE A 693 -2.79 4.47 20.13
C PHE A 693 -3.72 3.81 21.13
N THR A 694 -4.84 4.46 21.39
CA THR A 694 -5.92 3.97 22.27
C THR A 694 -7.24 3.98 21.53
N VAL A 695 -8.16 3.12 21.95
CA VAL A 695 -9.52 3.08 21.40
C VAL A 695 -10.51 3.48 22.49
N SER A 696 -11.52 4.29 22.16
CA SER A 696 -12.58 4.67 23.10
C SER A 696 -13.34 3.43 23.63
N HIS A 697 -14.01 3.59 24.78
CA HIS A 697 -14.75 2.52 25.48
C HIS A 697 -13.92 1.44 26.22
N GLY A 698 -12.62 1.68 26.43
CA GLY A 698 -11.94 1.20 27.64
C GLY A 698 -10.91 0.08 27.46
N ARG A 699 -10.33 -0.31 28.60
CA ARG A 699 -9.20 -1.25 28.77
C ARG A 699 -9.62 -2.68 28.43
N GLY A 700 -9.62 -2.96 27.15
CA GLY A 700 -9.71 -4.30 26.59
C GLY A 700 -8.41 -5.10 26.69
N GLY A 701 -8.48 -6.39 26.38
CA GLY A 701 -7.27 -7.18 26.15
C GLY A 701 -6.47 -6.60 24.99
N GLN A 702 -5.19 -6.29 25.21
CA GLN A 702 -4.28 -5.81 24.18
C GLN A 702 -3.27 -6.90 23.85
N TYR A 703 -3.09 -7.16 22.57
CA TYR A 703 -2.07 -8.06 22.07
C TYR A 703 -1.34 -7.39 20.92
N HIS A 704 -0.02 -7.24 21.06
CA HIS A 704 0.80 -6.56 20.08
C HIS A 704 2.05 -7.36 19.82
N VAL A 705 2.26 -7.71 18.54
CA VAL A 705 3.52 -8.24 18.04
C VAL A 705 4.20 -7.12 17.26
N TRP A 706 5.41 -6.75 17.65
CA TRP A 706 6.18 -5.73 16.94
C TRP A 706 7.48 -6.32 16.43
N ILE A 707 7.64 -6.34 15.11
CA ILE A 707 8.85 -6.78 14.42
C ILE A 707 9.60 -5.53 13.95
N ALA A 708 10.89 -5.43 14.26
CA ALA A 708 11.74 -4.36 13.74
C ALA A 708 12.90 -4.95 12.93
N ARG A 709 13.14 -4.39 11.74
CA ARG A 709 14.19 -4.81 10.80
C ARG A 709 15.12 -3.64 10.51
N LEU A 710 16.37 -3.76 10.95
CA LEU A 710 17.41 -2.76 10.73
C LEU A 710 18.43 -3.29 9.73
N VAL A 711 18.55 -2.63 8.58
CA VAL A 711 19.61 -2.91 7.60
C VAL A 711 20.87 -2.14 8.00
N ILE A 712 21.99 -2.86 8.03
CA ILE A 712 23.30 -2.35 8.43
C ILE A 712 24.31 -2.75 7.39
N THR A 713 25.03 -1.77 6.86
CA THR A 713 26.17 -2.04 5.98
C THR A 713 27.42 -2.10 6.85
N PRO A 714 28.17 -3.22 6.87
CA PRO A 714 29.38 -3.34 7.68
C PRO A 714 30.41 -2.26 7.33
N ASP A 715 31.08 -1.74 8.34
CA ASP A 715 32.25 -0.91 8.15
C ASP A 715 33.40 -1.80 7.68
N ARG A 716 33.92 -1.49 6.49
CA ARG A 716 35.19 -2.03 6.05
C ARG A 716 36.22 -1.06 6.57
N SER A 717 36.95 -1.41 7.62
CA SER A 717 38.20 -0.72 7.92
C SER A 717 39.07 -0.81 6.67
N GLU A 718 39.48 0.35 6.16
CA GLU A 718 40.33 0.49 4.98
C GLU A 718 41.71 -0.17 5.15
#